data_AF-A0A951UVM6-F1
#
_entry.id   AF-A0A951UVM6-F1
#
_cell.length_a   1.000
_cell.length_b   1.000
_cell.length_c   1.000
_cell.angle_alpha   90.00
_cell.angle_beta   90.00
_cell.angle_gamma   90.00
#
_symmetry.space_group_name_H-M   'P 1'
#
loop_
_entity.id
_entity.type
_entity.pdbx_description
1 polymer ?
#
loop_
_entity_poly.entity_id
_entity_poly.type
_entity_poly.pdbx_seq_one_letter_code
_entity_poly.pdbx_strand_id
1 'polypeptide(L)'
;MKGDFTRSTFKAEKHYNGVRMQQGRLQLDADWNEQVDIQNHINQSLTQDLIGDSGAAKSGDGFKISIKAEATDKDLTIAAGHIYVNGILCELEEPTTYTVQPDYPNPPKLDNGSYLAYLDVWERHITAIEDQKILEPALKGLDTATRTKTIWQVKLISAPKDLSEGKIEEWIKTWKSPDGGSLNQDSKAYLTAATADGISAKDLINPNKKNYRGSENQLYRVEIHTSGDINTAKFKWSRNNGTTVSAIDSIKGNSINLVNIGRDDLQSFKVNQWVEILDEEQELKNEPGMLLRLQKAFNTQLDVIGNPVESQFSGKKKLKVRGWHDTDKQEIPVSDTDKWFEIENGIYIKFDENSNYKTGDYWLIPARAVTKDIDWDYDKSGERKKERSHGIQHHYSPLALVKYENEKFTEVKDYRQTFPPLKNVLDKTGDIMTGDLEIQANLYVTRKLVNSEFIPGKVGIGTTTPFQQLIIDSTGKVGIGYNEANQTAGLAIRDNVGIGTFDPKQQLIINSGKVGIGYNETNQTAGLAIRGNVGIGTFDPKQQLIINSGKVGIGYNEPNQTAGLAIRDNVGIGTFDPKQQLIINSGKVGIGYNEANQTAGLAIRDNVGIGTFDPKQQLIINSGKVGIGYNEANQTAGLAIRDNVGIGTFDPKQQLIINSGKVGIGYNEANQTAGLAIRDNVGIGTTQPNALLDIKATTKDGVKTPFLVQNPEKSLFAIKDDGKVGIGIDNPEQKLVINNGKVGIGYNDSTQTATLAIKENVGIGTPTPNALLNIKTLTKDGTKTSLLVENSDSNLFAIKDDGKVGIGIDSPEQKLVINNGKVGIGYNEANQTAALAIRDNLGIGTFDPSALLEIQATTKNAAAISFLVQNSERSLFAIKNDGNIGIGVVTPEQKLVINEGKVSIGYNDSTQTAALAIQDNVGIGTTKPNALLDIKTATKDGIETSFLVQNPDRALLTVKDDGKVGIGISQPKAKLEIEGVVPTFGTGQIKSDRANKITGIQTKFQQELHIGDTITVDTQPRIITNIDDDNSLTVNVAFDPDLPSDGTTFTYQSPILNLLDSVGKTQMIVTNGGNVSIGNTFPNTNAKLFLDGDLRVNGKLLQNSSRELKENITKLSSQEALETLNSLEPVKFTYKDSPDPKIHVGFISEDVPNLLTSSDNTSVSPVDIAAVLTKAVKDQQVTISLLVHALKEHQKQISTLVEKVRVLESRN
;
A
#
# COMPACT_ATOMS: atom_id res chain seq x y z
N MET A 1 -31.22 -15.97 27.52
CA MET A 1 -31.16 -16.50 26.14
C MET A 1 -31.24 -18.03 26.14
N LYS A 2 -31.87 -18.64 25.12
CA LYS A 2 -32.06 -20.09 24.92
C LYS A 2 -31.49 -20.51 23.56
N GLY A 3 -30.16 -20.61 23.47
CA GLY A 3 -29.40 -20.82 22.23
C GLY A 3 -28.18 -21.73 22.44
N ASP A 4 -27.58 -22.18 21.34
CA ASP A 4 -26.49 -23.17 21.35
C ASP A 4 -25.16 -22.47 21.60
N PHE A 5 -24.73 -22.48 22.86
CA PHE A 5 -23.61 -21.70 23.37
C PHE A 5 -22.69 -22.60 24.20
N THR A 6 -21.38 -22.36 24.14
CA THR A 6 -20.39 -23.13 24.92
C THR A 6 -20.51 -22.82 26.42
N ARG A 7 -20.72 -21.55 26.78
CA ARG A 7 -20.94 -21.02 28.14
C ARG A 7 -21.29 -19.53 28.10
N SER A 8 -21.77 -19.01 29.23
CA SER A 8 -21.84 -17.57 29.52
C SER A 8 -20.73 -17.23 30.51
N THR A 9 -19.81 -16.31 30.17
CA THR A 9 -18.64 -15.96 31.02
C THR A 9 -18.69 -14.56 31.62
N PHE A 10 -19.53 -13.66 31.11
CA PHE A 10 -19.66 -12.31 31.65
C PHE A 10 -20.04 -12.33 33.14
N LYS A 11 -19.31 -11.54 33.93
CA LYS A 11 -19.49 -11.33 35.37
C LYS A 11 -19.17 -9.87 35.70
N ALA A 12 -20.19 -9.06 35.97
CA ALA A 12 -20.02 -7.62 36.22
C ALA A 12 -19.02 -7.33 37.35
N GLU A 13 -18.96 -8.18 38.39
CA GLU A 13 -18.04 -8.02 39.51
C GLU A 13 -16.55 -8.22 39.16
N LYS A 14 -16.22 -8.71 37.95
CA LYS A 14 -14.83 -8.78 37.47
C LYS A 14 -14.37 -7.46 36.83
N HIS A 15 -15.31 -6.56 36.51
CA HIS A 15 -15.07 -5.22 35.94
C HIS A 15 -14.22 -5.22 34.65
N TYR A 16 -14.39 -6.24 33.80
CA TYR A 16 -13.76 -6.29 32.49
C TYR A 16 -14.39 -5.26 31.55
N ASN A 17 -13.56 -4.55 30.77
CA ASN A 17 -13.99 -3.51 29.83
C ASN A 17 -13.91 -3.94 28.35
N GLY A 18 -13.59 -5.21 28.09
CA GLY A 18 -13.66 -5.82 26.77
C GLY A 18 -12.80 -7.07 26.67
N VAL A 19 -13.09 -7.89 25.66
CA VAL A 19 -12.34 -9.12 25.35
C VAL A 19 -11.26 -8.79 24.31
N ARG A 20 -10.06 -9.33 24.49
CA ARG A 20 -8.91 -9.07 23.61
C ARG A 20 -8.44 -10.36 22.95
N MET A 21 -8.75 -10.49 21.65
CA MET A 21 -8.29 -11.60 20.81
C MET A 21 -6.78 -11.85 20.96
N GLN A 22 -6.40 -13.12 20.90
CA GLN A 22 -5.00 -13.53 20.98
C GLN A 22 -4.61 -14.22 19.67
N GLN A 23 -3.54 -13.71 19.04
CA GLN A 23 -3.02 -14.24 17.79
C GLN A 23 -2.71 -15.74 17.94
N GLY A 24 -3.04 -16.51 16.90
CA GLY A 24 -2.92 -17.97 16.89
C GLY A 24 -3.90 -18.76 17.78
N ARG A 25 -4.82 -18.12 18.51
CA ARG A 25 -5.79 -18.84 19.37
C ARG A 25 -7.16 -19.01 18.69
N LEU A 26 -7.81 -20.13 19.00
CA LEU A 26 -9.21 -20.39 18.64
C LEU A 26 -10.12 -19.37 19.34
N GLN A 27 -11.02 -18.74 18.60
CA GLN A 27 -12.10 -17.92 19.14
C GLN A 27 -13.29 -18.81 19.50
N LEU A 28 -13.88 -18.60 20.67
CA LEU A 28 -15.15 -19.23 21.07
C LEU A 28 -16.32 -18.25 20.89
N ASP A 29 -17.53 -18.80 20.79
CA ASP A 29 -18.78 -18.04 20.89
C ASP A 29 -18.87 -17.26 22.22
N ALA A 30 -18.44 -17.89 23.31
CA ALA A 30 -18.40 -17.28 24.65
C ALA A 30 -17.56 -16.00 24.68
N ASP A 31 -16.41 -15.97 24.00
CA ASP A 31 -15.51 -14.80 23.96
C ASP A 31 -16.16 -13.61 23.21
N TRP A 32 -17.01 -13.89 22.23
CA TRP A 32 -17.76 -12.88 21.48
C TRP A 32 -19.00 -12.41 22.24
N ASN A 33 -19.77 -13.35 22.81
CA ASN A 33 -20.93 -13.06 23.66
C ASN A 33 -20.52 -12.17 24.85
N GLU A 34 -19.44 -12.52 25.56
CA GLU A 34 -18.94 -11.72 26.70
C GLU A 34 -18.52 -10.30 26.29
N GLN A 35 -17.98 -10.09 25.09
CA GLN A 35 -17.70 -8.73 24.60
C GLN A 35 -18.99 -7.93 24.34
N VAL A 36 -20.07 -8.57 23.88
CA VAL A 36 -21.38 -7.93 23.73
C VAL A 36 -21.97 -7.60 25.10
N ASP A 37 -21.99 -8.56 26.03
CA ASP A 37 -22.53 -8.38 27.38
C ASP A 37 -21.79 -7.28 28.16
N ILE A 38 -20.44 -7.23 28.08
CA ILE A 38 -19.62 -6.16 28.66
C ILE A 38 -20.02 -4.80 28.08
N GLN A 39 -20.15 -4.68 26.75
CA GLN A 39 -20.46 -3.40 26.13
C GLN A 39 -21.90 -2.94 26.45
N ASN A 40 -22.85 -3.87 26.52
CA ASN A 40 -24.22 -3.60 26.95
C ASN A 40 -24.26 -3.11 28.40
N HIS A 41 -23.55 -3.78 29.33
CA HIS A 41 -23.45 -3.36 30.71
C HIS A 41 -22.82 -1.96 30.87
N ILE A 42 -21.75 -1.66 30.12
CA ILE A 42 -21.14 -0.33 30.11
C ILE A 42 -22.12 0.72 29.57
N ASN A 43 -22.80 0.44 28.45
CA ASN A 43 -23.74 1.36 27.83
C ASN A 43 -24.96 1.65 28.73
N GLN A 44 -25.54 0.61 29.35
CA GLN A 44 -26.66 0.75 30.28
C GLN A 44 -26.24 1.53 31.52
N SER A 45 -25.09 1.20 32.13
CA SER A 45 -24.59 1.90 33.33
C SER A 45 -24.31 3.38 33.04
N LEU A 46 -23.59 3.69 31.95
CA LEU A 46 -23.34 5.07 31.51
C LEU A 46 -24.65 5.84 31.26
N THR A 47 -25.65 5.18 30.67
CA THR A 47 -26.95 5.81 30.38
C THR A 47 -27.76 6.06 31.66
N GLN A 48 -27.70 5.15 32.63
CA GLN A 48 -28.29 5.33 33.96
C GLN A 48 -27.58 6.42 34.77
N ASP A 49 -26.24 6.50 34.73
CA ASP A 49 -25.47 7.57 35.38
C ASP A 49 -25.77 8.96 34.79
N LEU A 50 -26.14 9.05 33.51
CA LEU A 50 -26.43 10.32 32.81
C LEU A 50 -27.90 10.74 32.83
N ILE A 51 -28.85 9.81 32.92
CA ILE A 51 -30.30 10.07 32.83
C ILE A 51 -31.03 9.79 34.15
N GLY A 52 -30.46 8.95 35.02
CA GLY A 52 -31.13 8.35 36.16
C GLY A 52 -31.92 7.09 35.80
N ASP A 53 -32.71 6.59 36.76
CA ASP A 53 -33.43 5.32 36.65
C ASP A 53 -34.46 5.27 35.51
N SER A 54 -34.99 6.41 35.07
CA SER A 54 -35.64 6.53 33.78
C SER A 54 -35.75 7.98 33.30
N GLY A 55 -35.87 8.19 31.99
CA GLY A 55 -36.09 9.52 31.43
C GLY A 55 -36.44 9.53 29.94
N ALA A 56 -37.37 10.39 29.55
CA ALA A 56 -37.74 10.68 28.16
C ALA A 56 -37.04 11.95 27.64
N ALA A 57 -36.65 11.96 26.37
CA ALA A 57 -35.90 13.08 25.80
C ALA A 57 -36.79 14.32 25.58
N LYS A 58 -36.50 15.43 26.28
CA LYS A 58 -37.31 16.67 26.30
C LYS A 58 -37.41 17.41 24.95
N SER A 59 -36.70 16.95 23.92
CA SER A 59 -36.83 17.42 22.54
C SER A 59 -37.99 16.78 21.77
N GLY A 60 -38.75 15.86 22.38
CA GLY A 60 -39.97 15.27 21.82
C GLY A 60 -40.93 14.80 22.92
N ASP A 61 -42.07 14.24 22.51
CA ASP A 61 -43.11 13.72 23.41
C ASP A 61 -43.01 12.19 23.62
N GLY A 62 -41.80 11.60 23.48
CA GLY A 62 -41.59 10.14 23.51
C GLY A 62 -42.24 9.42 24.69
N PHE A 63 -43.07 8.41 24.38
CA PHE A 63 -43.85 7.60 25.34
C PHE A 63 -44.85 8.39 26.21
N LYS A 64 -45.23 9.60 25.81
CA LYS A 64 -46.29 10.37 26.47
C LYS A 64 -47.64 9.68 26.29
N ILE A 65 -48.35 9.56 27.42
CA ILE A 65 -49.72 9.08 27.48
C ILE A 65 -50.67 10.26 27.28
N SER A 66 -51.74 10.08 26.52
CA SER A 66 -52.82 11.05 26.36
C SER A 66 -54.14 10.36 26.00
N ILE A 67 -55.28 11.05 26.17
CA ILE A 67 -56.59 10.53 25.78
C ILE A 67 -56.75 10.68 24.26
N LYS A 68 -57.23 9.63 23.57
CA LYS A 68 -57.49 9.69 22.13
C LYS A 68 -58.62 10.69 21.84
N ALA A 69 -58.39 11.64 20.93
CA ALA A 69 -59.26 12.81 20.73
C ALA A 69 -60.58 12.54 19.96
N GLU A 70 -60.79 11.32 19.46
CA GLU A 70 -61.99 10.92 18.72
C GLU A 70 -63.13 10.53 19.69
N ALA A 71 -64.33 11.11 19.51
CA ALA A 71 -65.40 11.10 20.53
C ALA A 71 -65.96 9.71 20.90
N THR A 72 -65.67 8.68 20.10
CA THR A 72 -66.09 7.28 20.31
C THR A 72 -65.13 6.45 21.15
N ASP A 73 -63.85 6.84 21.22
CA ASP A 73 -62.79 5.86 21.49
C ASP A 73 -62.41 5.77 22.98
N LYS A 74 -62.23 4.52 23.44
CA LYS A 74 -62.07 4.14 24.85
C LYS A 74 -60.60 3.88 25.20
N ASP A 75 -59.67 4.63 24.61
CA ASP A 75 -58.25 4.24 24.54
C ASP A 75 -57.27 5.42 24.79
N LEU A 76 -56.06 5.08 25.18
CA LEU A 76 -54.94 6.01 25.42
C LEU A 76 -53.97 5.99 24.23
N THR A 77 -53.57 7.16 23.74
CA THR A 77 -52.48 7.28 22.77
C THR A 77 -51.12 7.26 23.47
N ILE A 78 -50.15 6.57 22.87
CA ILE A 78 -48.74 6.54 23.26
C ILE A 78 -47.95 7.23 22.15
N ALA A 79 -47.33 8.37 22.45
CA ALA A 79 -46.63 9.18 21.44
C ALA A 79 -45.24 8.63 21.08
N ALA A 80 -44.86 8.76 19.80
CA ALA A 80 -43.57 8.34 19.26
C ALA A 80 -42.38 9.13 19.85
N GLY A 81 -41.21 8.48 19.85
CA GLY A 81 -39.95 8.98 20.38
C GLY A 81 -39.24 7.95 21.25
N HIS A 82 -38.30 8.40 22.08
CA HIS A 82 -37.45 7.53 22.89
C HIS A 82 -37.63 7.80 24.39
N ILE A 83 -37.58 6.73 25.19
CA ILE A 83 -37.46 6.77 26.65
C ILE A 83 -36.41 5.76 27.09
N TYR A 84 -35.64 6.10 28.13
CA TYR A 84 -34.65 5.21 28.73
C TYR A 84 -35.18 4.72 30.08
N VAL A 85 -35.00 3.44 30.40
CA VAL A 85 -35.39 2.82 31.68
C VAL A 85 -34.25 1.94 32.17
N ASN A 86 -33.68 2.24 33.33
CA ASN A 86 -32.47 1.62 33.89
C ASN A 86 -31.34 1.50 32.85
N GLY A 87 -31.11 2.56 32.08
CA GLY A 87 -30.14 2.60 30.98
C GLY A 87 -30.55 1.92 29.67
N ILE A 88 -31.63 1.15 29.64
CA ILE A 88 -32.14 0.48 28.43
C ILE A 88 -32.93 1.45 27.57
N LEU A 89 -32.55 1.59 26.31
CA LEU A 89 -33.24 2.39 25.29
C LEU A 89 -34.54 1.69 24.82
N CYS A 90 -35.67 2.37 24.95
CA CYS A 90 -36.95 2.01 24.36
C CYS A 90 -37.32 3.01 23.27
N GLU A 91 -37.69 2.50 22.09
CA GLU A 91 -37.98 3.28 20.90
C GLU A 91 -39.39 2.95 20.39
N LEU A 92 -40.12 3.98 19.96
CA LEU A 92 -41.41 3.88 19.26
C LEU A 92 -41.38 4.86 18.09
N GLU A 93 -41.38 4.35 16.86
CA GLU A 93 -41.16 5.15 15.65
C GLU A 93 -42.42 5.96 15.26
N GLU A 94 -43.61 5.39 15.44
CA GLU A 94 -44.90 5.99 15.06
C GLU A 94 -45.90 5.91 16.22
N PRO A 95 -46.76 6.93 16.46
CA PRO A 95 -47.70 6.92 17.58
C PRO A 95 -48.69 5.74 17.53
N THR A 96 -48.91 5.09 18.68
CA THR A 96 -49.82 3.94 18.81
C THR A 96 -50.83 4.16 19.94
N THR A 97 -51.64 3.16 20.28
CA THR A 97 -52.58 3.23 21.42
C THR A 97 -52.44 2.01 22.34
N TYR A 98 -52.89 2.14 23.60
CA TYR A 98 -52.72 1.10 24.62
C TYR A 98 -53.32 -0.25 24.19
N THR A 99 -54.44 -0.27 23.44
CA THR A 99 -55.03 -1.52 22.94
C THR A 99 -54.34 -2.16 21.72
N VAL A 100 -53.50 -1.43 20.97
CA VAL A 100 -52.86 -1.90 19.72
C VAL A 100 -51.33 -1.72 19.68
N GLN A 101 -50.72 -1.38 20.81
CA GLN A 101 -49.27 -1.22 20.94
C GLN A 101 -48.51 -2.50 20.55
N PRO A 102 -47.27 -2.37 20.03
CA PRO A 102 -46.45 -3.53 19.69
C PRO A 102 -46.17 -4.40 20.92
N ASP A 103 -45.97 -5.70 20.66
CA ASP A 103 -45.54 -6.70 21.66
C ASP A 103 -46.41 -6.85 22.93
N TYR A 104 -47.58 -6.20 23.09
CA TYR A 104 -48.53 -6.44 24.19
C TYR A 104 -49.91 -6.93 23.71
N PRO A 105 -50.02 -8.18 23.22
CA PRO A 105 -51.27 -8.72 22.71
C PRO A 105 -52.33 -8.91 23.81
N ASN A 106 -53.58 -8.61 23.46
CA ASN A 106 -54.77 -8.71 24.32
C ASN A 106 -54.58 -8.07 25.72
N PRO A 107 -54.53 -6.73 25.83
CA PRO A 107 -54.50 -6.04 27.11
C PRO A 107 -55.74 -6.33 27.98
N PRO A 108 -55.64 -6.31 29.32
CA PRO A 108 -56.77 -6.53 30.23
C PRO A 108 -57.91 -5.52 30.04
N LYS A 109 -59.13 -5.96 30.38
CA LYS A 109 -60.27 -5.03 30.57
C LYS A 109 -60.07 -4.24 31.86
N LEU A 110 -60.56 -3.00 31.86
CA LEU A 110 -60.46 -2.06 32.98
C LEU A 110 -61.82 -1.87 33.66
N ASP A 111 -61.80 -1.76 34.98
CA ASP A 111 -62.94 -1.35 35.80
C ASP A 111 -62.92 0.18 36.00
N ASN A 112 -64.01 0.78 36.49
CA ASN A 112 -64.00 2.19 36.85
C ASN A 112 -63.00 2.47 38.01
N GLY A 113 -62.05 3.38 37.80
CA GLY A 113 -61.05 3.75 38.79
C GLY A 113 -59.86 4.55 38.23
N SER A 114 -58.93 4.91 39.11
CA SER A 114 -57.64 5.52 38.74
C SER A 114 -56.56 4.45 38.57
N TYR A 115 -55.73 4.60 37.55
CA TYR A 115 -54.67 3.67 37.18
C TYR A 115 -53.33 4.40 37.00
N LEU A 116 -52.24 3.78 37.43
CA LEU A 116 -50.89 4.17 37.02
C LEU A 116 -50.57 3.47 35.69
N ALA A 117 -50.32 4.26 34.65
CA ALA A 117 -49.66 3.83 33.43
C ALA A 117 -48.15 3.78 33.66
N TYR A 118 -47.55 2.64 33.41
CA TYR A 118 -46.12 2.40 33.57
C TYR A 118 -45.57 1.63 32.36
N LEU A 119 -44.30 1.86 32.04
CA LEU A 119 -43.55 1.04 31.08
C LEU A 119 -42.93 -0.14 31.82
N ASP A 120 -43.01 -1.31 31.20
CA ASP A 120 -42.37 -2.57 31.61
C ASP A 120 -41.41 -2.97 30.48
N VAL A 121 -40.11 -3.07 30.78
CA VAL A 121 -39.01 -3.14 29.81
C VAL A 121 -38.10 -4.33 30.09
N TRP A 122 -37.79 -5.13 29.07
CA TRP A 122 -36.85 -6.25 29.19
C TRP A 122 -36.20 -6.65 27.86
N GLU A 123 -35.20 -7.52 27.93
CA GLU A 123 -34.54 -8.10 26.75
C GLU A 123 -35.11 -9.50 26.39
N ARG A 124 -35.75 -9.63 25.22
CA ARG A 124 -36.24 -10.91 24.67
C ARG A 124 -35.23 -11.50 23.70
N HIS A 125 -34.95 -12.79 23.85
CA HIS A 125 -34.12 -13.56 22.92
C HIS A 125 -34.94 -13.97 21.68
N ILE A 126 -34.40 -13.73 20.49
CA ILE A 126 -35.05 -13.91 19.18
C ILE A 126 -34.19 -14.83 18.31
N THR A 127 -34.80 -15.85 17.73
CA THR A 127 -34.14 -16.85 16.87
C THR A 127 -34.80 -16.88 15.48
N ALA A 128 -34.26 -17.70 14.57
CA ALA A 128 -34.87 -17.96 13.26
C ALA A 128 -36.34 -18.48 13.30
N ILE A 129 -36.84 -18.93 14.46
CA ILE A 129 -38.24 -19.34 14.65
C ILE A 129 -39.16 -18.11 14.78
N GLU A 130 -38.68 -17.05 15.43
CA GLU A 130 -39.45 -15.81 15.61
C GLU A 130 -39.26 -14.83 14.43
N ASP A 131 -38.06 -14.76 13.84
CA ASP A 131 -37.80 -14.05 12.57
C ASP A 131 -36.93 -14.89 11.62
N GLN A 132 -37.56 -15.44 10.57
CA GLN A 132 -36.88 -16.24 9.55
C GLN A 132 -35.81 -15.46 8.76
N LYS A 133 -35.78 -14.12 8.79
CA LYS A 133 -34.73 -13.31 8.14
C LYS A 133 -33.37 -13.42 8.83
N ILE A 134 -33.29 -14.03 10.01
CA ILE A 134 -32.02 -14.35 10.69
C ILE A 134 -31.27 -15.48 9.95
N LEU A 135 -31.97 -16.32 9.16
CA LEU A 135 -31.37 -17.39 8.37
C LEU A 135 -30.64 -16.82 7.15
N GLU A 136 -29.35 -17.15 6.99
CA GLU A 136 -28.52 -16.68 5.88
C GLU A 136 -28.86 -17.43 4.56
N PRO A 137 -29.47 -16.78 3.54
CA PRO A 137 -29.91 -17.47 2.33
C PRO A 137 -28.76 -18.05 1.49
N ALA A 138 -27.61 -17.38 1.43
CA ALA A 138 -26.44 -17.86 0.70
C ALA A 138 -25.83 -19.14 1.32
N LEU A 139 -26.02 -19.33 2.63
CA LEU A 139 -25.65 -20.53 3.38
C LEU A 139 -26.80 -21.55 3.46
N LYS A 140 -27.75 -21.51 2.50
CA LYS A 140 -28.92 -22.40 2.41
C LYS A 140 -29.88 -22.32 3.62
N GLY A 141 -29.96 -21.16 4.27
CA GLY A 141 -30.82 -20.96 5.43
C GLY A 141 -30.24 -21.54 6.72
N LEU A 142 -28.92 -21.42 6.92
CA LEU A 142 -28.31 -21.67 8.23
C LEU A 142 -28.57 -20.49 9.18
N ASP A 143 -28.94 -20.81 10.43
CA ASP A 143 -28.87 -19.88 11.56
C ASP A 143 -27.44 -19.92 12.11
N THR A 144 -26.77 -18.77 12.09
CA THR A 144 -25.38 -18.57 12.49
C THR A 144 -25.24 -17.79 13.79
N ALA A 145 -26.25 -17.00 14.17
CA ALA A 145 -26.28 -16.17 15.37
C ALA A 145 -27.69 -15.65 15.62
N THR A 146 -28.17 -15.75 16.87
CA THR A 146 -29.46 -15.22 17.31
C THR A 146 -29.44 -13.69 17.52
N ARG A 147 -30.56 -13.09 17.94
CA ARG A 147 -30.66 -11.67 18.31
C ARG A 147 -31.24 -11.50 19.72
N THR A 148 -31.02 -10.32 20.28
CA THR A 148 -31.74 -9.82 21.45
C THR A 148 -32.53 -8.59 21.01
N LYS A 149 -33.78 -8.47 21.45
CA LYS A 149 -34.68 -7.34 21.16
C LYS A 149 -35.15 -6.75 22.50
N THR A 150 -35.04 -5.43 22.67
CA THR A 150 -35.75 -4.71 23.73
C THR A 150 -37.25 -4.85 23.50
N ILE A 151 -37.95 -5.46 24.44
CA ILE A 151 -39.41 -5.39 24.53
C ILE A 151 -39.75 -4.32 25.55
N TRP A 152 -40.75 -3.51 25.21
CA TRP A 152 -41.40 -2.61 26.15
C TRP A 152 -42.91 -2.81 26.05
N GLN A 153 -43.62 -2.62 27.15
CA GLN A 153 -45.09 -2.68 27.21
C GLN A 153 -45.60 -1.57 28.14
N VAL A 154 -46.50 -0.72 27.64
CA VAL A 154 -47.26 0.22 28.48
C VAL A 154 -48.39 -0.56 29.15
N LYS A 155 -48.29 -0.74 30.46
CA LYS A 155 -49.25 -1.45 31.32
C LYS A 155 -50.00 -0.48 32.23
N LEU A 156 -51.15 -0.93 32.73
CA LEU A 156 -52.00 -0.19 33.66
C LEU A 156 -52.16 -1.00 34.95
N ILE A 157 -51.91 -0.39 36.10
CA ILE A 157 -52.18 -0.97 37.43
C ILE A 157 -53.12 -0.06 38.23
N SER A 158 -54.14 -0.62 38.86
CA SER A 158 -55.09 0.16 39.68
C SER A 158 -54.36 0.84 40.84
N ALA A 159 -54.64 2.13 41.05
CA ALA A 159 -54.27 2.80 42.29
C ALA A 159 -55.07 2.20 43.47
N PRO A 160 -54.52 2.17 44.69
CA PRO A 160 -55.26 1.82 45.90
C PRO A 160 -56.47 2.74 46.12
N LYS A 161 -57.64 2.15 46.37
CA LYS A 161 -58.94 2.87 46.43
C LYS A 161 -59.09 3.84 47.61
N ASP A 162 -58.21 3.72 48.61
CA ASP A 162 -58.28 4.49 49.86
C ASP A 162 -57.32 5.69 49.90
N LEU A 163 -56.59 5.97 48.81
CA LEU A 163 -55.69 7.12 48.71
C LEU A 163 -56.47 8.40 48.37
N SER A 164 -56.33 9.42 49.21
CA SER A 164 -56.74 10.78 48.85
C SER A 164 -55.82 11.34 47.76
N GLU A 165 -56.35 12.27 46.97
CA GLU A 165 -55.74 12.81 45.74
C GLU A 165 -54.28 13.28 45.93
N GLY A 166 -53.98 13.99 47.02
CA GLY A 166 -52.62 14.42 47.37
C GLY A 166 -51.66 13.31 47.81
N LYS A 167 -52.16 12.14 48.23
CA LYS A 167 -51.33 10.97 48.58
C LYS A 167 -51.02 10.08 47.38
N ILE A 168 -51.69 10.26 46.24
CA ILE A 168 -51.39 9.49 45.02
C ILE A 168 -49.99 9.84 44.50
N GLU A 169 -49.53 11.09 44.63
CA GLU A 169 -48.14 11.47 44.29
C GLU A 169 -47.10 10.79 45.20
N GLU A 170 -47.39 10.68 46.49
CA GLU A 170 -46.54 10.02 47.48
C GLU A 170 -46.50 8.51 47.24
N TRP A 171 -47.62 7.91 46.85
CA TRP A 171 -47.70 6.52 46.41
C TRP A 171 -46.91 6.28 45.12
N ILE A 172 -46.99 7.14 44.10
CA ILE A 172 -46.21 6.99 42.86
C ILE A 172 -44.69 7.06 43.15
N LYS A 173 -44.25 7.96 44.03
CA LYS A 173 -42.84 8.07 44.47
C LYS A 173 -42.35 6.87 45.29
N THR A 174 -43.26 6.10 45.89
CA THR A 174 -42.96 4.90 46.69
C THR A 174 -43.44 3.61 46.02
N TRP A 175 -43.87 3.70 44.76
CA TRP A 175 -44.48 2.59 44.03
C TRP A 175 -43.46 1.46 43.79
N LYS A 176 -43.99 0.25 43.86
CA LYS A 176 -43.28 -0.99 43.60
C LYS A 176 -44.00 -1.74 42.49
N SER A 177 -43.22 -2.39 41.64
CA SER A 177 -43.75 -3.13 40.50
C SER A 177 -44.71 -4.25 40.95
N PRO A 178 -45.57 -4.77 40.06
CA PRO A 178 -46.65 -5.70 40.45
C PRO A 178 -46.15 -7.01 41.10
N ASP A 179 -44.88 -7.34 40.88
CA ASP A 179 -44.15 -8.48 41.42
C ASP A 179 -43.46 -8.21 42.79
N GLY A 180 -43.71 -7.04 43.39
CA GLY A 180 -43.13 -6.60 44.66
C GLY A 180 -41.73 -5.97 44.56
N GLY A 181 -41.19 -5.86 43.35
CA GLY A 181 -39.88 -5.24 43.09
C GLY A 181 -39.85 -3.74 43.42
N SER A 182 -38.69 -3.24 43.85
CA SER A 182 -38.36 -1.83 43.65
C SER A 182 -38.20 -1.56 42.14
N LEU A 183 -38.36 -0.31 41.68
CA LEU A 183 -38.19 0.08 40.27
C LEU A 183 -36.96 -0.53 39.56
N ASN A 184 -35.87 -0.71 40.32
CA ASN A 184 -34.58 -1.25 39.84
C ASN A 184 -34.21 -2.61 40.48
N GLN A 185 -35.16 -3.42 40.96
CA GLN A 185 -34.87 -4.74 41.55
C GLN A 185 -35.16 -5.91 40.62
N ASP A 186 -34.18 -6.18 39.76
CA ASP A 186 -33.39 -7.42 39.83
C ASP A 186 -34.07 -8.63 40.52
N SER A 187 -34.36 -9.70 39.75
CA SER A 187 -34.76 -10.99 40.33
C SER A 187 -33.72 -11.47 41.34
N LYS A 188 -34.17 -11.80 42.57
CA LYS A 188 -33.35 -12.28 43.69
C LYS A 188 -33.37 -13.81 43.83
N ALA A 189 -33.67 -14.52 42.75
CA ALA A 189 -33.57 -15.97 42.72
C ALA A 189 -32.09 -16.42 42.70
N TYR A 190 -31.71 -17.29 43.65
CA TYR A 190 -30.37 -17.88 43.73
C TYR A 190 -30.40 -19.42 43.66
N LEU A 191 -29.36 -19.98 43.04
CA LEU A 191 -29.09 -21.42 42.95
C LEU A 191 -27.63 -21.66 43.32
N THR A 192 -27.32 -22.76 44.00
CA THR A 192 -25.97 -23.33 44.01
C THR A 192 -25.96 -24.60 43.17
N ALA A 193 -25.00 -24.74 42.27
CA ALA A 193 -24.69 -25.98 41.56
C ALA A 193 -23.32 -26.49 42.01
N ALA A 194 -23.14 -27.81 42.06
CA ALA A 194 -21.89 -28.46 42.44
C ALA A 194 -21.75 -29.84 41.81
N THR A 195 -20.50 -30.31 41.70
CA THR A 195 -20.18 -31.74 41.64
C THR A 195 -19.99 -32.27 43.07
N ALA A 196 -20.04 -33.59 43.26
CA ALA A 196 -19.96 -34.21 44.59
C ALA A 196 -18.68 -33.87 45.38
N ASP A 197 -17.52 -33.64 44.74
CA ASP A 197 -16.30 -33.24 45.47
C ASP A 197 -16.36 -31.77 45.97
N GLY A 198 -17.33 -30.98 45.50
CA GLY A 198 -17.66 -29.63 46.00
C GLY A 198 -18.81 -29.60 47.01
N ILE A 199 -19.22 -30.74 47.56
CA ILE A 199 -20.30 -30.86 48.55
C ILE A 199 -19.79 -31.53 49.83
N SER A 200 -20.20 -31.03 51.00
CA SER A 200 -19.95 -31.68 52.29
C SER A 200 -20.45 -33.13 52.29
N ALA A 201 -19.59 -34.07 52.68
CA ALA A 201 -19.88 -35.51 52.67
C ALA A 201 -21.06 -35.93 53.58
N LYS A 202 -21.57 -35.03 54.44
CA LYS A 202 -22.78 -35.27 55.24
C LYS A 202 -24.09 -35.02 54.47
N ASP A 203 -24.02 -34.25 53.39
CA ASP A 203 -25.16 -33.71 52.66
C ASP A 203 -25.38 -34.41 51.31
N LEU A 204 -24.45 -35.30 50.94
CA LEU A 204 -24.53 -36.19 49.78
C LEU A 204 -25.39 -37.42 50.06
N ILE A 205 -26.51 -37.55 49.34
CA ILE A 205 -27.41 -38.72 49.41
C ILE A 205 -26.72 -39.99 48.87
N ASN A 206 -25.70 -39.86 47.99
CA ASN A 206 -24.92 -40.99 47.47
C ASN A 206 -23.43 -40.62 47.31
N PRO A 207 -22.60 -40.76 48.37
CA PRO A 207 -21.20 -40.32 48.37
C PRO A 207 -20.27 -41.13 47.44
N ASN A 208 -20.76 -42.20 46.79
CA ASN A 208 -19.99 -43.01 45.87
C ASN A 208 -19.95 -42.44 44.43
N LYS A 209 -20.79 -41.44 44.10
CA LYS A 209 -20.83 -40.79 42.79
C LYS A 209 -19.96 -39.53 42.74
N LYS A 210 -18.64 -39.69 42.60
CA LYS A 210 -17.71 -38.54 42.47
C LYS A 210 -17.71 -37.93 41.07
N ASN A 211 -17.71 -36.59 41.03
CA ASN A 211 -17.44 -35.73 39.87
C ASN A 211 -18.41 -35.86 38.68
N TYR A 212 -18.24 -35.00 37.67
CA TYR A 212 -19.04 -35.04 36.44
C TYR A 212 -18.66 -36.26 35.59
N ARG A 213 -19.68 -37.00 35.15
CA ARG A 213 -19.57 -38.33 34.52
C ARG A 213 -19.94 -38.35 33.04
N GLY A 214 -20.32 -37.20 32.46
CA GLY A 214 -20.61 -37.10 31.03
C GLY A 214 -19.33 -37.15 30.19
N SER A 215 -19.41 -37.79 29.02
CA SER A 215 -18.31 -37.90 28.05
C SER A 215 -18.04 -36.60 27.26
N GLU A 216 -18.94 -35.63 27.35
CA GLU A 216 -18.98 -34.42 26.53
C GLU A 216 -19.03 -33.16 27.40
N ASN A 217 -18.60 -32.03 26.83
CA ASN A 217 -18.89 -30.72 27.39
C ASN A 217 -20.37 -30.39 27.11
N GLN A 218 -21.09 -29.90 28.11
CA GLN A 218 -22.53 -29.63 28.02
C GLN A 218 -22.85 -28.30 28.73
N LEU A 219 -23.90 -27.61 28.31
CA LEU A 219 -24.39 -26.37 28.94
C LEU A 219 -25.77 -26.63 29.54
N TYR A 220 -25.78 -27.18 30.76
CA TYR A 220 -27.02 -27.48 31.45
C TYR A 220 -27.76 -26.17 31.79
N ARG A 221 -29.07 -26.18 31.62
CA ARG A 221 -29.99 -25.10 31.98
C ARG A 221 -31.01 -25.63 32.97
N VAL A 222 -31.12 -24.98 34.12
CA VAL A 222 -32.23 -25.15 35.07
C VAL A 222 -33.12 -23.92 34.93
N GLU A 223 -34.43 -24.10 34.75
CA GLU A 223 -35.40 -23.01 34.53
C GLU A 223 -36.64 -23.20 35.39
N ILE A 224 -37.07 -22.14 36.08
CA ILE A 224 -38.35 -22.07 36.78
C ILE A 224 -39.48 -22.05 35.74
N HIS A 225 -40.38 -23.01 35.86
CA HIS A 225 -41.59 -23.10 35.05
C HIS A 225 -42.77 -22.46 35.78
N THR A 226 -43.03 -22.90 37.02
CA THR A 226 -44.07 -22.35 37.88
C THR A 226 -43.44 -21.42 38.92
N SER A 227 -43.86 -20.15 38.95
CA SER A 227 -43.43 -19.18 39.95
C SER A 227 -43.91 -19.51 41.36
N GLY A 228 -43.12 -19.16 42.39
CA GLY A 228 -43.48 -19.33 43.79
C GLY A 228 -42.32 -19.14 44.77
N ASP A 229 -42.58 -19.43 46.04
CA ASP A 229 -41.53 -19.64 47.06
C ASP A 229 -40.91 -21.04 46.93
N ILE A 230 -39.99 -21.40 47.83
CA ILE A 230 -39.36 -22.74 47.87
C ILE A 230 -40.39 -23.90 47.91
N ASN A 231 -41.58 -23.67 48.50
CA ASN A 231 -42.63 -24.68 48.68
C ASN A 231 -43.57 -24.82 47.47
N THR A 232 -43.68 -23.78 46.63
CA THR A 232 -44.69 -23.68 45.57
C THR A 232 -44.10 -23.55 44.16
N ALA A 233 -42.86 -23.06 44.04
CA ALA A 233 -42.16 -22.99 42.78
C ALA A 233 -41.83 -24.38 42.22
N LYS A 234 -41.76 -24.48 40.90
CA LYS A 234 -41.37 -25.70 40.19
C LYS A 234 -40.42 -25.41 39.04
N PHE A 235 -39.47 -26.29 38.83
CA PHE A 235 -38.47 -26.18 37.77
C PHE A 235 -38.56 -27.32 36.75
N LYS A 236 -37.94 -27.06 35.61
CA LYS A 236 -37.64 -27.96 34.49
C LYS A 236 -36.17 -27.76 34.12
N TRP A 237 -35.53 -28.72 33.46
CA TRP A 237 -34.13 -28.56 33.05
C TRP A 237 -33.84 -29.15 31.66
N SER A 238 -32.69 -28.80 31.09
CA SER A 238 -32.17 -29.41 29.87
C SER A 238 -30.64 -29.42 29.87
N ARG A 239 -30.02 -30.46 29.30
CA ARG A 239 -28.54 -30.56 29.17
C ARG A 239 -27.92 -29.61 28.14
N ASN A 240 -28.72 -29.13 27.19
CA ASN A 240 -28.27 -28.37 26.00
C ASN A 240 -28.85 -26.94 25.93
N ASN A 241 -28.92 -26.21 27.05
CA ASN A 241 -29.59 -24.90 27.15
C ASN A 241 -31.05 -24.83 26.63
N GLY A 242 -31.70 -25.98 26.43
CA GLY A 242 -33.02 -26.07 25.81
C GLY A 242 -33.01 -25.71 24.32
N THR A 243 -31.92 -25.98 23.60
CA THR A 243 -31.75 -25.66 22.17
C THR A 243 -32.66 -26.45 21.23
N THR A 244 -33.12 -27.63 21.64
CA THR A 244 -34.10 -28.44 20.92
C THR A 244 -35.44 -27.68 20.83
N VAL A 245 -35.67 -26.92 19.75
CA VAL A 245 -36.89 -26.12 19.55
C VAL A 245 -37.31 -26.14 18.07
N SER A 246 -38.61 -26.05 17.80
CA SER A 246 -39.13 -25.88 16.43
C SER A 246 -40.47 -25.14 16.39
N ALA A 247 -40.74 -24.49 15.26
CA ALA A 247 -42.05 -23.95 14.94
C ALA A 247 -43.06 -25.07 14.69
N ILE A 248 -44.27 -24.93 15.24
CA ILE A 248 -45.40 -25.81 15.00
C ILE A 248 -46.13 -25.31 13.75
N ASP A 249 -46.30 -26.19 12.77
CA ASP A 249 -47.12 -25.96 11.57
C ASP A 249 -48.61 -26.14 11.90
N SER A 250 -48.95 -27.26 12.55
CA SER A 250 -50.34 -27.61 12.88
C SER A 250 -50.41 -28.58 14.05
N ILE A 251 -51.52 -28.54 14.81
CA ILE A 251 -51.83 -29.50 15.87
C ILE A 251 -53.16 -30.18 15.52
N LYS A 252 -53.23 -31.50 15.65
CA LYS A 252 -54.43 -32.30 15.37
C LYS A 252 -54.60 -33.40 16.42
N GLY A 253 -55.61 -33.30 17.26
CA GLY A 253 -55.77 -34.08 18.48
C GLY A 253 -54.56 -33.92 19.39
N ASN A 254 -53.76 -34.98 19.51
CA ASN A 254 -52.50 -35.05 20.27
C ASN A 254 -51.25 -35.12 19.37
N SER A 255 -51.39 -34.88 18.07
CA SER A 255 -50.29 -34.95 17.11
C SER A 255 -49.90 -33.53 16.68
N ILE A 256 -48.62 -33.21 16.76
CA ILE A 256 -48.04 -31.90 16.51
C ILE A 256 -47.13 -32.02 15.28
N ASN A 257 -47.51 -31.36 14.19
CA ASN A 257 -46.68 -31.26 12.99
C ASN A 257 -45.75 -30.04 13.12
N LEU A 258 -44.49 -30.22 12.80
CA LEU A 258 -43.45 -29.21 12.89
C LEU A 258 -42.99 -28.76 11.50
N VAL A 259 -42.45 -27.55 11.42
CA VAL A 259 -41.74 -27.09 10.21
C VAL A 259 -40.43 -27.88 10.00
N ASN A 260 -39.80 -28.33 11.09
CA ASN A 260 -38.65 -29.24 11.11
C ASN A 260 -38.55 -29.95 12.49
N ILE A 261 -37.85 -31.08 12.62
CA ILE A 261 -37.64 -31.79 13.90
C ILE A 261 -36.26 -31.53 14.55
N GLY A 262 -35.33 -30.90 13.84
CA GLY A 262 -33.98 -30.59 14.35
C GLY A 262 -32.95 -30.48 13.23
N ARG A 263 -31.68 -30.25 13.56
CA ARG A 263 -30.57 -30.28 12.59
C ARG A 263 -29.88 -31.66 12.49
N ASP A 264 -29.85 -32.40 13.59
CA ASP A 264 -29.11 -33.65 13.75
C ASP A 264 -29.70 -34.49 14.92
N ASP A 265 -29.08 -35.64 15.21
CA ASP A 265 -29.47 -36.55 16.30
C ASP A 265 -29.18 -36.02 17.72
N LEU A 266 -28.54 -34.86 17.89
CA LEU A 266 -28.31 -34.20 19.18
C LEU A 266 -29.35 -33.10 19.44
N GLN A 267 -29.77 -32.39 18.40
CA GLN A 267 -30.80 -31.35 18.46
C GLN A 267 -32.22 -31.87 18.15
N SER A 268 -32.41 -33.15 17.79
CA SER A 268 -33.73 -33.73 17.51
C SER A 268 -34.57 -34.08 18.76
N PHE A 269 -35.89 -34.15 18.59
CA PHE A 269 -36.84 -34.54 19.64
C PHE A 269 -36.85 -36.06 19.87
N LYS A 270 -36.64 -36.50 21.12
CA LYS A 270 -36.45 -37.92 21.48
C LYS A 270 -37.63 -38.48 22.29
N VAL A 271 -38.00 -39.72 22.03
CA VAL A 271 -39.13 -40.40 22.69
C VAL A 271 -38.94 -40.45 24.22
N ASN A 272 -40.04 -40.32 24.96
CA ASN A 272 -40.16 -40.24 26.42
C ASN A 272 -39.67 -38.94 27.09
N GLN A 273 -39.04 -38.01 26.36
CA GLN A 273 -38.68 -36.68 26.87
C GLN A 273 -39.92 -35.81 27.13
N TRP A 274 -39.72 -34.65 27.77
CA TRP A 274 -40.74 -33.63 27.92
C TRP A 274 -40.65 -32.57 26.81
N VAL A 275 -41.81 -32.06 26.40
CA VAL A 275 -41.92 -30.97 25.44
C VAL A 275 -42.86 -29.90 25.97
N GLU A 276 -42.47 -28.64 25.83
CA GLU A 276 -43.26 -27.47 26.21
C GLU A 276 -43.80 -26.81 24.95
N ILE A 277 -45.12 -26.64 24.85
CA ILE A 277 -45.76 -25.84 23.80
C ILE A 277 -45.96 -24.42 24.33
N LEU A 278 -45.51 -23.44 23.56
CA LEU A 278 -45.61 -22.00 23.84
C LEU A 278 -46.24 -21.29 22.64
N ASP A 279 -47.07 -20.28 22.89
CA ASP A 279 -47.34 -19.21 21.91
C ASP A 279 -46.58 -17.91 22.27
N GLU A 280 -46.61 -16.95 21.35
CA GLU A 280 -45.93 -15.66 21.54
C GLU A 280 -46.59 -14.78 22.63
N GLU A 281 -47.90 -14.88 22.84
CA GLU A 281 -48.61 -14.11 23.86
C GLU A 281 -48.21 -14.56 25.28
N GLN A 282 -48.04 -15.87 25.50
CA GLN A 282 -47.54 -16.41 26.77
C GLN A 282 -46.12 -15.91 27.06
N GLU A 283 -45.20 -15.96 26.08
CA GLU A 283 -43.84 -15.43 26.26
C GLU A 283 -43.82 -13.92 26.53
N LEU A 284 -44.68 -13.14 25.87
CA LEU A 284 -44.81 -11.69 26.08
C LEU A 284 -45.54 -11.32 27.38
N LYS A 285 -46.14 -12.29 28.07
CA LYS A 285 -46.72 -12.16 29.42
C LYS A 285 -45.89 -12.85 30.50
N ASN A 286 -44.77 -13.48 30.11
CA ASN A 286 -43.92 -14.36 30.93
C ASN A 286 -44.69 -15.50 31.63
N GLU A 287 -45.70 -16.04 30.94
CA GLU A 287 -46.52 -17.18 31.38
C GLU A 287 -45.87 -18.52 30.97
N PRO A 288 -46.05 -19.61 31.76
CA PRO A 288 -45.56 -20.93 31.41
C PRO A 288 -46.31 -21.55 30.21
N GLY A 289 -45.58 -22.29 29.37
CA GLY A 289 -46.16 -23.10 28.30
C GLY A 289 -46.78 -24.41 28.82
N MET A 290 -47.40 -25.19 27.96
CA MET A 290 -47.94 -26.51 28.34
C MET A 290 -46.86 -27.59 28.24
N LEU A 291 -46.40 -28.14 29.37
CA LEU A 291 -45.51 -29.31 29.41
C LEU A 291 -46.29 -30.61 29.16
N LEU A 292 -45.83 -31.40 28.19
CA LEU A 292 -46.43 -32.63 27.69
C LEU A 292 -45.36 -33.71 27.49
N ARG A 293 -45.70 -34.99 27.68
CA ARG A 293 -44.73 -36.08 27.48
C ARG A 293 -44.76 -36.60 26.05
N LEU A 294 -43.59 -36.74 25.44
CA LEU A 294 -43.46 -37.15 24.04
C LEU A 294 -43.54 -38.68 23.88
N GLN A 295 -44.62 -39.18 23.30
CA GLN A 295 -44.86 -40.61 23.08
C GLN A 295 -44.14 -41.15 21.83
N LYS A 296 -44.08 -40.34 20.76
CA LYS A 296 -43.46 -40.72 19.49
C LYS A 296 -42.92 -39.48 18.77
N ALA A 297 -41.77 -39.63 18.13
CA ALA A 297 -41.15 -38.64 17.26
C ALA A 297 -40.81 -39.32 15.93
N PHE A 298 -41.30 -38.81 14.80
CA PHE A 298 -41.03 -39.38 13.48
C PHE A 298 -41.19 -38.34 12.36
N ASN A 299 -40.21 -38.24 11.45
CA ASN A 299 -40.13 -37.19 10.43
C ASN A 299 -40.35 -35.79 11.05
N THR A 300 -41.45 -35.11 10.73
CA THR A 300 -41.82 -33.80 11.32
C THR A 300 -42.99 -33.90 12.32
N GLN A 301 -43.37 -35.10 12.74
CA GLN A 301 -44.55 -35.36 13.56
C GLN A 301 -44.17 -35.81 14.98
N LEU A 302 -44.72 -35.13 15.99
CA LEU A 302 -44.61 -35.49 17.41
C LEU A 302 -45.99 -35.90 17.96
N ASP A 303 -46.12 -37.12 18.48
CA ASP A 303 -47.33 -37.57 19.17
C ASP A 303 -47.13 -37.49 20.69
N VAL A 304 -48.00 -36.80 21.42
CA VAL A 304 -47.85 -36.51 22.86
C VAL A 304 -48.94 -37.13 23.74
N ILE A 305 -48.60 -37.41 25.00
CA ILE A 305 -49.51 -37.97 26.01
C ILE A 305 -50.24 -36.82 26.72
N GLY A 306 -51.57 -36.80 26.63
CA GLY A 306 -52.41 -35.78 27.29
C GLY A 306 -53.87 -35.79 26.83
N ASN A 307 -54.64 -34.81 27.30
CA ASN A 307 -55.95 -34.46 26.73
C ASN A 307 -55.77 -33.78 25.35
N PRO A 308 -56.81 -33.74 24.47
CA PRO A 308 -56.75 -33.16 23.12
C PRO A 308 -56.08 -31.78 23.04
N VAL A 309 -54.80 -31.77 22.69
CA VAL A 309 -53.92 -30.58 22.71
C VAL A 309 -54.39 -29.50 21.73
N GLU A 310 -54.92 -29.91 20.58
CA GLU A 310 -55.56 -29.04 19.58
C GLU A 310 -56.61 -28.10 20.20
N SER A 311 -57.35 -28.54 21.22
CA SER A 311 -58.40 -27.73 21.86
C SER A 311 -57.89 -26.55 22.68
N GLN A 312 -56.63 -26.61 23.17
CA GLN A 312 -56.06 -25.57 24.04
C GLN A 312 -55.31 -24.49 23.26
N PHE A 313 -54.79 -24.84 22.07
CA PHE A 313 -54.03 -23.93 21.20
C PHE A 313 -54.80 -23.48 19.94
N SER A 314 -56.08 -23.84 19.82
CA SER A 314 -56.92 -23.43 18.69
C SER A 314 -56.99 -21.90 18.57
N GLY A 315 -56.65 -21.37 17.39
CA GLY A 315 -56.63 -19.92 17.13
C GLY A 315 -55.39 -19.17 17.64
N LYS A 316 -54.51 -19.80 18.42
CA LYS A 316 -53.20 -19.22 18.80
C LYS A 316 -52.26 -19.18 17.59
N LYS A 317 -51.25 -18.31 17.63
CA LYS A 317 -50.34 -18.00 16.51
C LYS A 317 -48.88 -18.06 16.96
N LYS A 318 -47.96 -18.27 16.00
CA LYS A 318 -46.51 -18.47 16.26
C LYS A 318 -46.24 -19.54 17.32
N LEU A 319 -47.00 -20.63 17.26
CA LEU A 319 -46.84 -21.78 18.15
C LEU A 319 -45.47 -22.43 17.94
N LYS A 320 -44.80 -22.79 19.03
CA LYS A 320 -43.52 -23.51 19.00
C LYS A 320 -43.44 -24.54 20.09
N VAL A 321 -42.66 -25.58 19.85
CA VAL A 321 -42.38 -26.67 20.80
C VAL A 321 -40.91 -26.65 21.20
N ARG A 322 -40.61 -26.80 22.50
CA ARG A 322 -39.23 -26.87 23.03
C ARG A 322 -39.03 -28.13 23.88
N GLY A 323 -37.92 -28.83 23.67
CA GLY A 323 -37.56 -30.06 24.38
C GLY A 323 -36.90 -29.80 25.74
N TRP A 324 -37.28 -30.59 26.73
CA TRP A 324 -36.79 -30.56 28.11
C TRP A 324 -36.45 -31.97 28.58
N HIS A 325 -35.52 -32.06 29.52
CA HIS A 325 -34.97 -33.31 30.03
C HIS A 325 -35.42 -33.54 31.48
N ASP A 326 -36.27 -34.54 31.68
CA ASP A 326 -36.55 -35.24 32.94
C ASP A 326 -37.05 -36.65 32.54
N THR A 327 -36.80 -37.66 33.36
CA THR A 327 -37.25 -39.04 33.15
C THR A 327 -38.57 -39.36 33.83
N ASP A 328 -38.92 -38.69 34.94
CA ASP A 328 -39.93 -39.23 35.87
C ASP A 328 -41.04 -38.26 36.30
N LYS A 329 -40.79 -36.94 36.32
CA LYS A 329 -41.81 -35.91 36.67
C LYS A 329 -42.11 -34.98 35.48
N GLN A 330 -43.30 -34.38 35.50
CA GLN A 330 -43.72 -33.36 34.53
C GLN A 330 -43.12 -31.99 34.85
N GLU A 331 -43.08 -31.68 36.15
CA GLU A 331 -42.49 -30.48 36.76
C GLU A 331 -41.86 -30.94 38.07
N ILE A 332 -40.68 -30.44 38.43
CA ILE A 332 -40.00 -30.82 39.67
C ILE A 332 -40.24 -29.72 40.72
N PRO A 333 -40.88 -30.00 41.88
CA PRO A 333 -40.99 -29.05 42.98
C PRO A 333 -39.62 -28.55 43.44
N VAL A 334 -39.49 -27.26 43.70
CA VAL A 334 -38.24 -26.69 44.22
C VAL A 334 -37.93 -27.23 45.63
N SER A 335 -38.95 -27.53 46.43
CA SER A 335 -38.85 -28.20 47.75
C SER A 335 -38.22 -29.60 47.71
N ASP A 336 -38.24 -30.28 46.56
CA ASP A 336 -37.53 -31.56 46.41
C ASP A 336 -35.99 -31.38 46.49
N THR A 337 -35.51 -30.13 46.56
CA THR A 337 -34.09 -29.73 46.60
C THR A 337 -33.62 -29.14 47.94
N ASP A 338 -34.41 -29.25 49.03
CA ASP A 338 -33.98 -28.92 50.41
C ASP A 338 -32.61 -29.56 50.75
N LYS A 339 -32.32 -30.69 50.11
CA LYS A 339 -31.00 -31.31 49.96
C LYS A 339 -30.60 -31.36 48.49
N TRP A 340 -29.29 -31.41 48.23
CA TRP A 340 -28.68 -31.49 46.90
C TRP A 340 -29.36 -32.53 45.97
N PHE A 341 -29.94 -32.03 44.89
CA PHE A 341 -30.69 -32.81 43.89
C PHE A 341 -29.81 -33.12 42.69
N GLU A 342 -29.61 -34.40 42.33
CA GLU A 342 -28.84 -34.80 41.13
C GLU A 342 -29.73 -34.65 39.89
N ILE A 343 -29.40 -33.72 38.98
CA ILE A 343 -30.11 -33.62 37.69
C ILE A 343 -29.66 -34.71 36.72
N GLU A 344 -28.35 -34.85 36.54
CA GLU A 344 -27.74 -35.89 35.70
C GLU A 344 -26.24 -36.01 36.02
N ASN A 345 -25.63 -37.14 35.69
CA ASN A 345 -24.17 -37.27 35.52
C ASN A 345 -23.28 -36.76 36.67
N GLY A 346 -23.77 -36.72 37.92
CA GLY A 346 -23.02 -36.20 39.07
C GLY A 346 -23.01 -34.67 39.21
N ILE A 347 -23.87 -33.96 38.46
CA ILE A 347 -24.20 -32.54 38.70
C ILE A 347 -25.36 -32.50 39.69
N TYR A 348 -25.15 -31.78 40.78
CA TYR A 348 -26.13 -31.53 41.83
C TYR A 348 -26.50 -30.05 41.85
N ILE A 349 -27.76 -29.76 42.18
CA ILE A 349 -28.26 -28.40 42.40
C ILE A 349 -28.95 -28.28 43.76
N LYS A 350 -28.93 -27.07 44.32
CA LYS A 350 -29.70 -26.68 45.49
C LYS A 350 -30.25 -25.27 45.28
N PHE A 351 -31.56 -25.12 45.44
CA PHE A 351 -32.21 -23.81 45.44
C PHE A 351 -32.07 -23.11 46.79
N ASP A 352 -32.09 -21.78 46.78
CA ASP A 352 -32.00 -20.96 47.99
C ASP A 352 -33.37 -20.78 48.66
N GLU A 353 -33.40 -20.97 49.98
CA GLU A 353 -34.61 -20.99 50.83
C GLU A 353 -35.25 -19.60 51.04
N ASN A 354 -34.50 -18.51 50.80
CA ASN A 354 -34.96 -17.12 50.99
C ASN A 354 -35.34 -16.45 49.66
N SER A 355 -35.25 -17.19 48.55
CA SER A 355 -35.50 -16.71 47.21
C SER A 355 -36.98 -16.88 46.81
N ASN A 356 -37.50 -15.88 46.09
CA ASN A 356 -38.78 -15.95 45.39
C ASN A 356 -38.50 -16.15 43.89
N TYR A 357 -39.13 -17.15 43.29
CA TYR A 357 -38.83 -17.66 41.96
C TYR A 357 -39.91 -17.23 40.97
N LYS A 358 -39.52 -16.57 39.88
CA LYS A 358 -40.43 -16.18 38.78
C LYS A 358 -40.31 -17.16 37.63
N THR A 359 -41.42 -17.40 36.91
CA THR A 359 -41.37 -18.13 35.63
C THR A 359 -40.32 -17.49 34.73
N GLY A 360 -39.49 -18.32 34.09
CA GLY A 360 -38.40 -17.83 33.24
C GLY A 360 -37.11 -17.41 33.97
N ASP A 361 -37.04 -17.43 35.31
CA ASP A 361 -35.75 -17.45 36.03
C ASP A 361 -34.97 -18.72 35.62
N TYR A 362 -33.69 -18.59 35.28
CA TYR A 362 -32.86 -19.74 34.90
C TYR A 362 -31.39 -19.57 35.27
N TRP A 363 -30.66 -20.68 35.30
CA TRP A 363 -29.21 -20.72 35.52
C TRP A 363 -28.54 -21.57 34.45
N LEU A 364 -27.32 -21.19 34.06
CA LEU A 364 -26.49 -21.93 33.13
C LEU A 364 -25.34 -22.59 33.89
N ILE A 365 -25.19 -23.90 33.75
CA ILE A 365 -24.19 -24.71 34.45
C ILE A 365 -23.31 -25.36 33.37
N PRO A 366 -22.15 -24.76 33.02
CA PRO A 366 -21.26 -25.32 32.00
C PRO A 366 -20.47 -26.49 32.60
N ALA A 367 -20.78 -27.70 32.17
CA ALA A 367 -20.07 -28.91 32.57
C ALA A 367 -18.93 -29.23 31.59
N ARG A 368 -17.82 -29.76 32.11
CA ARG A 368 -16.60 -30.02 31.33
C ARG A 368 -16.08 -31.43 31.59
N ALA A 369 -16.03 -32.25 30.53
CA ALA A 369 -15.59 -33.65 30.63
C ALA A 369 -14.10 -33.78 30.99
N VAL A 370 -13.27 -32.80 30.57
CA VAL A 370 -11.82 -32.78 30.83
C VAL A 370 -11.50 -32.54 32.31
N THR A 371 -12.12 -31.56 32.95
CA THR A 371 -11.96 -31.31 34.40
C THR A 371 -12.79 -32.26 35.25
N LYS A 372 -13.79 -32.92 34.65
CA LYS A 372 -14.86 -33.67 35.33
C LYS A 372 -15.62 -32.79 36.31
N ASP A 373 -15.82 -31.52 35.95
CA ASP A 373 -16.35 -30.52 36.86
C ASP A 373 -17.17 -29.42 36.15
N ILE A 374 -17.79 -28.52 36.94
CA ILE A 374 -18.55 -27.37 36.47
C ILE A 374 -17.78 -26.05 36.57
N ASP A 375 -17.98 -25.17 35.58
CA ASP A 375 -17.33 -23.87 35.38
C ASP A 375 -18.01 -22.76 36.22
N TRP A 376 -18.16 -22.99 37.54
CA TRP A 376 -18.79 -22.07 38.52
C TRP A 376 -17.80 -21.69 39.63
N ASP A 377 -17.77 -20.41 40.03
CA ASP A 377 -16.85 -19.89 41.06
C ASP A 377 -17.09 -20.54 42.45
N TYR A 378 -15.99 -20.71 43.20
CA TYR A 378 -16.03 -21.03 44.63
C TYR A 378 -16.07 -19.74 45.48
N ASP A 379 -16.62 -19.83 46.68
CA ASP A 379 -16.67 -18.75 47.66
C ASP A 379 -15.39 -18.68 48.51
N LYS A 380 -15.39 -17.86 49.58
CA LYS A 380 -14.24 -17.72 50.50
C LYS A 380 -14.18 -18.78 51.60
N SER A 381 -15.20 -19.62 51.69
CA SER A 381 -15.30 -20.79 52.59
C SER A 381 -14.74 -22.05 51.93
N GLY A 382 -14.67 -22.07 50.59
CA GLY A 382 -14.35 -23.26 49.79
C GLY A 382 -15.60 -24.02 49.32
N GLU A 383 -16.79 -23.46 49.50
CA GLU A 383 -18.05 -23.99 48.96
C GLU A 383 -18.35 -23.36 47.60
N ARG A 384 -19.29 -23.92 46.82
CA ARG A 384 -19.71 -23.30 45.56
C ARG A 384 -20.50 -22.02 45.84
N LYS A 385 -20.16 -20.95 45.13
CA LYS A 385 -20.84 -19.65 45.23
C LYS A 385 -22.30 -19.78 44.81
N LYS A 386 -23.22 -19.16 45.56
CA LYS A 386 -24.61 -18.95 45.12
C LYS A 386 -24.61 -18.04 43.89
N GLU A 387 -25.11 -18.54 42.78
CA GLU A 387 -25.25 -17.78 41.54
C GLU A 387 -26.69 -17.27 41.39
N ARG A 388 -26.79 -16.03 40.91
CA ARG A 388 -28.07 -15.36 40.63
C ARG A 388 -28.68 -15.89 39.34
N SER A 389 -30.00 -15.84 39.21
CA SER A 389 -30.64 -16.18 37.94
C SER A 389 -30.12 -15.29 36.81
N HIS A 390 -29.86 -15.91 35.68
CA HIS A 390 -29.58 -15.27 34.40
C HIS A 390 -30.90 -14.89 33.68
N GLY A 391 -32.01 -14.85 34.43
CA GLY A 391 -33.39 -14.72 33.97
C GLY A 391 -33.68 -13.44 33.20
N ILE A 392 -34.88 -13.35 32.63
CA ILE A 392 -35.35 -12.10 32.03
C ILE A 392 -35.48 -11.06 33.16
N GLN A 393 -34.74 -9.95 33.04
CA GLN A 393 -34.81 -8.84 33.97
C GLN A 393 -35.80 -7.81 33.43
N HIS A 394 -36.79 -7.45 34.26
CA HIS A 394 -37.80 -6.46 33.97
C HIS A 394 -37.49 -5.17 34.73
N HIS A 395 -37.53 -4.06 34.01
CA HIS A 395 -37.24 -2.71 34.52
C HIS A 395 -38.47 -1.83 34.29
N TYR A 396 -38.79 -0.95 35.24
CA TYR A 396 -40.08 -0.27 35.27
C TYR A 396 -39.96 1.24 35.37
N SER A 397 -40.83 1.98 34.68
CA SER A 397 -40.89 3.46 34.76
C SER A 397 -42.34 3.97 34.80
N PRO A 398 -42.72 4.85 35.75
CA PRO A 398 -44.04 5.46 35.77
C PRO A 398 -44.18 6.51 34.65
N LEU A 399 -45.22 6.37 33.82
CA LEU A 399 -45.47 7.27 32.69
C LEU A 399 -46.55 8.31 33.01
N ALA A 400 -47.71 7.89 33.50
CA ALA A 400 -48.84 8.79 33.77
C ALA A 400 -49.83 8.21 34.79
N LEU A 401 -50.50 9.07 35.56
CA LEU A 401 -51.74 8.69 36.23
C LEU A 401 -52.89 8.93 35.25
N VAL A 402 -53.75 7.94 35.08
CA VAL A 402 -54.93 8.00 34.20
C VAL A 402 -56.19 7.62 34.97
N LYS A 403 -57.34 8.15 34.57
CA LYS A 403 -58.63 7.85 35.21
C LYS A 403 -59.59 7.29 34.17
N TYR A 404 -60.24 6.17 34.50
CA TYR A 404 -61.16 5.46 33.62
C TYR A 404 -62.54 5.35 34.29
N GLU A 405 -63.56 5.94 33.67
CA GLU A 405 -64.91 6.05 34.22
C GLU A 405 -65.94 5.92 33.09
N ASN A 406 -67.02 5.18 33.32
CA ASN A 406 -68.12 4.98 32.35
C ASN A 406 -67.61 4.48 30.98
N GLU A 407 -66.69 3.52 31.02
CA GLU A 407 -66.00 2.94 29.87
C GLU A 407 -65.15 3.93 29.04
N LYS A 408 -64.71 5.07 29.58
CA LYS A 408 -63.83 6.02 28.89
C LYS A 408 -62.72 6.53 29.81
N PHE A 409 -61.59 6.93 29.22
CA PHE A 409 -60.60 7.72 29.95
C PHE A 409 -61.08 9.16 30.10
N THR A 410 -61.00 9.73 31.31
CA THR A 410 -61.51 11.07 31.65
C THR A 410 -60.40 12.06 31.99
N GLU A 411 -59.31 11.59 32.61
CA GLU A 411 -58.20 12.42 33.07
C GLU A 411 -56.85 11.71 32.81
N VAL A 412 -55.81 12.48 32.47
CA VAL A 412 -54.42 12.01 32.32
C VAL A 412 -53.46 13.07 32.89
N LYS A 413 -52.52 12.65 33.74
CA LYS A 413 -51.46 13.48 34.31
C LYS A 413 -50.11 12.80 34.08
N ASP A 414 -49.20 13.49 33.39
CA ASP A 414 -47.86 13.01 33.04
C ASP A 414 -46.94 12.95 34.29
N TYR A 415 -46.20 11.85 34.43
CA TYR A 415 -45.21 11.61 35.50
C TYR A 415 -43.82 11.20 34.95
N ARG A 416 -43.66 11.12 33.63
CA ARG A 416 -42.36 10.82 33.00
C ARG A 416 -41.32 11.84 33.47
N GLN A 417 -40.17 11.35 33.94
CA GLN A 417 -39.01 12.22 34.06
C GLN A 417 -38.56 12.64 32.66
N THR A 418 -38.25 13.92 32.44
CA THR A 418 -37.81 14.43 31.13
C THR A 418 -36.44 15.10 31.23
N PHE A 419 -35.46 14.58 30.50
CA PHE A 419 -34.11 15.12 30.48
C PHE A 419 -33.88 15.97 29.23
N PRO A 420 -33.26 17.16 29.33
CA PRO A 420 -32.78 17.88 28.16
C PRO A 420 -31.54 17.18 27.58
N PRO A 421 -31.23 17.34 26.28
CA PRO A 421 -29.93 16.92 25.74
C PRO A 421 -28.78 17.53 26.54
N LEU A 422 -27.70 16.78 26.78
CA LEU A 422 -26.59 17.17 27.68
C LEU A 422 -26.03 18.58 27.44
N LYS A 423 -25.93 19.02 26.19
CA LYS A 423 -25.55 20.40 25.83
C LYS A 423 -26.40 21.45 26.57
N ASN A 424 -27.70 21.20 26.69
CA ASN A 424 -28.69 22.12 27.23
C ASN A 424 -28.81 22.06 28.76
N VAL A 425 -27.95 21.31 29.45
CA VAL A 425 -27.87 21.27 30.93
C VAL A 425 -27.12 22.50 31.49
N LEU A 426 -26.35 23.20 30.65
CA LEU A 426 -25.59 24.41 31.01
C LEU A 426 -25.70 25.55 29.97
N ASP A 427 -26.61 25.46 28.98
CA ASP A 427 -26.75 26.42 27.86
C ASP A 427 -28.07 27.23 27.90
N LYS A 428 -28.51 27.64 29.10
CA LYS A 428 -29.65 28.54 29.27
C LYS A 428 -29.40 29.63 30.30
N THR A 429 -29.61 30.87 29.88
CA THR A 429 -29.62 32.02 30.79
C THR A 429 -30.94 32.06 31.54
N GLY A 430 -30.91 31.80 32.86
CA GLY A 430 -32.09 31.92 33.74
C GLY A 430 -32.60 30.62 34.35
N ASP A 431 -31.88 29.50 34.20
CA ASP A 431 -32.18 28.28 34.97
C ASP A 431 -31.93 28.51 36.47
N ILE A 432 -32.71 27.84 37.33
CA ILE A 432 -32.64 27.94 38.79
C ILE A 432 -32.17 26.59 39.34
N MET A 433 -31.03 26.58 40.03
CA MET A 433 -30.60 25.42 40.82
C MET A 433 -31.38 25.39 42.13
N THR A 434 -32.22 24.37 42.33
CA THR A 434 -32.98 24.16 43.57
C THR A 434 -32.34 23.02 44.39
N GLY A 435 -31.22 23.33 45.03
CA GLY A 435 -30.43 22.45 45.89
C GLY A 435 -29.25 23.20 46.48
N ASP A 436 -28.59 22.65 47.49
CA ASP A 436 -27.44 23.30 48.13
C ASP A 436 -26.22 23.30 47.19
N LEU A 437 -25.75 24.50 46.83
CA LEU A 437 -24.64 24.72 45.91
C LEU A 437 -23.38 25.11 46.70
N GLU A 438 -22.57 24.12 47.07
CA GLU A 438 -21.24 24.36 47.65
C GLU A 438 -20.23 24.63 46.53
N ILE A 439 -19.54 25.79 46.60
CA ILE A 439 -18.53 26.19 45.61
C ILE A 439 -17.21 26.40 46.33
N GLN A 440 -16.32 25.41 46.21
CA GLN A 440 -15.04 25.37 46.93
C GLN A 440 -13.92 26.15 46.23
N ALA A 441 -14.25 26.92 45.18
CA ALA A 441 -13.34 27.76 44.40
C ALA A 441 -14.10 28.95 43.76
N ASN A 442 -13.57 29.55 42.69
CA ASN A 442 -14.13 30.77 42.08
C ASN A 442 -15.34 30.50 41.16
N LEU A 443 -16.50 31.07 41.48
CA LEU A 443 -17.66 31.13 40.58
C LEU A 443 -17.51 32.26 39.55
N TYR A 444 -17.35 31.93 38.28
CA TYR A 444 -17.32 32.91 37.17
C TYR A 444 -18.70 33.11 36.55
N VAL A 445 -19.42 34.17 36.97
CA VAL A 445 -20.73 34.54 36.42
C VAL A 445 -20.56 35.35 35.13
N THR A 446 -20.89 34.76 33.98
CA THR A 446 -20.62 35.33 32.64
C THR A 446 -21.67 36.34 32.13
N ARG A 447 -22.73 36.62 32.91
CA ARG A 447 -23.69 37.71 32.63
C ARG A 447 -23.91 38.60 33.84
N LYS A 448 -24.26 39.86 33.56
CA LYS A 448 -24.54 40.94 34.50
C LYS A 448 -25.49 40.52 35.63
N LEU A 449 -25.13 40.80 36.88
CA LEU A 449 -26.06 40.94 38.00
C LEU A 449 -26.99 42.14 37.72
N VAL A 450 -28.25 41.88 37.36
CA VAL A 450 -29.18 42.93 36.88
C VAL A 450 -30.02 43.54 38.01
N ASN A 451 -29.35 44.18 38.96
CA ASN A 451 -29.79 45.45 39.57
C ASN A 451 -28.75 45.95 40.59
N SER A 452 -28.22 47.17 40.51
CA SER A 452 -28.19 48.11 39.38
C SER A 452 -27.15 49.18 39.63
N GLU A 453 -26.10 49.28 38.80
CA GLU A 453 -25.50 50.55 38.34
C GLU A 453 -24.40 50.29 37.29
N PHE A 454 -23.77 51.35 36.77
CA PHE A 454 -23.03 51.34 35.50
C PHE A 454 -21.63 51.97 35.65
N ILE A 455 -20.58 51.16 35.45
CA ILE A 455 -19.21 51.64 35.30
C ILE A 455 -18.59 50.96 34.06
N PRO A 456 -18.08 51.71 33.06
CA PRO A 456 -17.57 51.14 31.81
C PRO A 456 -16.08 50.75 31.91
N GLY A 457 -15.72 49.61 31.32
CA GLY A 457 -14.34 49.16 31.13
C GLY A 457 -14.13 48.66 29.69
N LYS A 458 -12.97 49.01 29.10
CA LYS A 458 -12.60 48.64 27.73
C LYS A 458 -11.56 47.51 27.80
N VAL A 459 -11.66 46.50 26.93
CA VAL A 459 -10.75 45.34 26.91
C VAL A 459 -9.88 45.36 25.66
N GLY A 460 -8.62 44.97 25.82
CA GLY A 460 -7.60 44.92 24.77
C GLY A 460 -6.48 44.00 25.24
N ILE A 461 -5.76 43.39 24.30
CA ILE A 461 -4.79 42.32 24.58
C ILE A 461 -3.39 42.92 24.55
N GLY A 462 -2.64 42.79 25.65
CA GLY A 462 -1.29 43.33 25.80
C GLY A 462 -1.16 44.74 26.40
N THR A 463 -2.26 45.38 26.81
CA THR A 463 -2.24 46.69 27.52
C THR A 463 -3.43 46.85 28.45
N THR A 464 -3.24 47.58 29.56
CA THR A 464 -4.30 47.89 30.54
C THR A 464 -5.17 49.10 30.16
N THR A 465 -4.90 49.78 29.04
CA THR A 465 -5.67 50.98 28.60
C THR A 465 -6.08 50.96 27.11
N PRO A 466 -7.13 50.20 26.73
CA PRO A 466 -7.69 50.15 25.38
C PRO A 466 -8.74 51.24 25.16
N PHE A 467 -8.93 51.75 23.93
CA PHE A 467 -9.73 52.97 23.71
C PHE A 467 -11.08 52.87 22.96
N GLN A 468 -11.42 51.82 22.20
CA GLN A 468 -12.80 51.64 21.67
C GLN A 468 -13.18 50.19 21.33
N GLN A 469 -14.45 49.93 20.99
CA GLN A 469 -15.03 48.60 20.76
C GLN A 469 -15.04 48.18 19.28
N LEU A 470 -15.00 46.87 19.03
CA LEU A 470 -15.17 46.26 17.70
C LEU A 470 -16.64 45.85 17.48
N ILE A 471 -17.20 46.17 16.32
CA ILE A 471 -18.53 45.75 15.84
C ILE A 471 -18.37 45.23 14.40
N ILE A 472 -19.15 44.20 14.04
CA ILE A 472 -19.37 43.71 12.67
C ILE A 472 -20.88 43.65 12.48
N ASP A 473 -21.42 44.15 11.35
CA ASP A 473 -22.88 44.18 11.13
C ASP A 473 -23.39 43.66 9.77
N SER A 474 -24.64 43.19 9.85
CA SER A 474 -25.68 43.01 8.82
C SER A 474 -25.46 42.21 7.51
N THR A 475 -24.31 42.20 6.80
CA THR A 475 -24.27 41.69 5.40
C THR A 475 -23.32 40.52 5.09
N GLY A 476 -22.62 39.97 6.09
CA GLY A 476 -22.08 38.60 6.12
C GLY A 476 -21.49 37.98 4.85
N LYS A 477 -20.23 38.32 4.48
CA LYS A 477 -19.34 37.40 3.75
C LYS A 477 -17.86 37.67 4.02
N VAL A 478 -17.06 36.61 3.92
CA VAL A 478 -15.62 36.58 4.22
C VAL A 478 -14.80 37.15 3.04
N GLY A 479 -13.76 37.93 3.34
CA GLY A 479 -12.76 38.40 2.38
C GLY A 479 -11.48 38.85 3.09
N ILE A 480 -10.33 38.63 2.45
CA ILE A 480 -9.02 39.08 2.97
C ILE A 480 -8.91 40.60 2.79
N GLY A 481 -8.47 41.31 3.83
CA GLY A 481 -8.71 42.75 3.98
C GLY A 481 -7.72 43.70 3.31
N TYR A 482 -8.09 44.98 3.35
CA TYR A 482 -7.27 46.20 3.12
C TYR A 482 -8.07 47.41 3.68
N ASN A 483 -7.52 48.56 4.11
CA ASN A 483 -6.16 49.07 4.34
C ASN A 483 -6.23 49.85 5.72
N GLU A 484 -5.20 50.35 6.41
CA GLU A 484 -3.78 50.63 6.11
C GLU A 484 -2.86 50.15 7.25
N ALA A 485 -1.52 50.15 7.18
CA ALA A 485 -0.63 50.76 6.18
C ALA A 485 0.62 49.90 5.89
N ASN A 486 1.24 50.18 4.73
CA ASN A 486 2.52 49.68 4.21
C ASN A 486 2.60 48.20 3.76
N GLN A 487 2.68 48.06 2.43
CA GLN A 487 3.09 46.90 1.61
C GLN A 487 1.99 45.89 1.24
N THR A 488 2.20 45.25 0.07
CA THR A 488 1.11 44.90 -0.86
C THR A 488 0.95 43.40 -1.12
N ALA A 489 -0.27 42.89 -0.94
CA ALA A 489 -0.75 41.61 -1.44
C ALA A 489 -1.38 41.75 -2.84
N GLY A 490 -1.42 40.64 -3.59
CA GLY A 490 -1.91 40.61 -4.97
C GLY A 490 -3.43 40.73 -5.10
N LEU A 491 -3.88 41.45 -6.14
CA LEU A 491 -5.27 41.81 -6.39
C LEU A 491 -5.95 40.90 -7.42
N ALA A 492 -7.15 40.39 -7.12
CA ALA A 492 -8.01 39.73 -8.10
C ALA A 492 -8.87 40.75 -8.86
N ILE A 493 -8.44 41.10 -10.07
CA ILE A 493 -9.08 42.14 -10.90
C ILE A 493 -10.21 41.53 -11.77
N ARG A 494 -11.33 42.25 -11.92
CA ARG A 494 -12.48 41.86 -12.76
C ARG A 494 -12.75 42.76 -13.98
N ASP A 495 -11.98 43.83 -14.16
CA ASP A 495 -12.20 44.85 -15.20
C ASP A 495 -10.89 45.32 -15.88
N ASN A 496 -10.97 46.34 -16.74
CA ASN A 496 -9.88 46.88 -17.57
C ASN A 496 -8.59 47.16 -16.76
N VAL A 497 -7.44 46.69 -17.25
CA VAL A 497 -6.13 47.06 -16.71
C VAL A 497 -5.36 47.88 -17.75
N GLY A 498 -5.14 49.17 -17.44
CA GLY A 498 -4.25 50.05 -18.17
C GLY A 498 -2.92 50.21 -17.44
N ILE A 499 -1.80 50.15 -18.17
CA ILE A 499 -0.46 50.43 -17.64
C ILE A 499 0.07 51.67 -18.35
N GLY A 500 0.48 52.68 -17.58
CA GLY A 500 0.99 53.96 -18.12
C GLY A 500 -0.07 55.00 -18.48
N THR A 501 -1.35 54.77 -18.19
CA THR A 501 -2.44 55.75 -18.35
C THR A 501 -3.51 55.57 -17.28
N PHE A 502 -4.14 56.67 -16.85
CA PHE A 502 -5.09 56.71 -15.73
C PHE A 502 -6.55 56.47 -16.13
N ASP A 503 -6.85 56.29 -17.43
CA ASP A 503 -8.21 56.18 -17.97
C ASP A 503 -8.29 55.14 -19.13
N PRO A 504 -8.21 53.83 -18.84
CA PRO A 504 -8.24 52.76 -19.85
C PRO A 504 -9.67 52.36 -20.26
N LYS A 505 -10.13 52.79 -21.44
CA LYS A 505 -11.57 52.78 -21.79
C LYS A 505 -12.17 51.47 -22.30
N GLN A 506 -11.43 50.36 -22.43
CA GLN A 506 -11.96 49.04 -22.81
C GLN A 506 -11.21 47.87 -22.14
N GLN A 507 -11.88 46.72 -21.97
CA GLN A 507 -11.27 45.47 -21.48
C GLN A 507 -10.26 44.88 -22.48
N LEU A 508 -9.34 44.05 -21.98
CA LEU A 508 -8.30 43.38 -22.77
C LEU A 508 -8.89 42.25 -23.65
N ILE A 509 -9.17 42.55 -24.92
CA ILE A 509 -9.67 41.55 -25.89
C ILE A 509 -8.49 40.77 -26.49
N ILE A 510 -8.25 39.55 -26.02
CA ILE A 510 -7.27 38.63 -26.60
C ILE A 510 -7.90 37.84 -27.76
N ASN A 511 -8.03 38.49 -28.92
CA ASN A 511 -8.51 37.82 -30.15
C ASN A 511 -7.42 36.92 -30.74
N SER A 512 -7.48 35.63 -30.37
CA SER A 512 -6.81 34.48 -31.00
C SER A 512 -5.27 34.47 -31.09
N GLY A 513 -4.63 33.80 -30.12
CA GLY A 513 -3.52 32.87 -30.44
C GLY A 513 -2.10 33.18 -29.93
N LYS A 514 -1.81 32.68 -28.72
CA LYS A 514 -0.48 32.38 -28.12
C LYS A 514 0.43 33.60 -27.85
N VAL A 515 0.83 33.86 -26.59
CA VAL A 515 1.80 33.13 -25.74
C VAL A 515 3.22 33.17 -26.31
N GLY A 516 4.17 33.68 -25.52
CA GLY A 516 5.59 33.84 -25.89
C GLY A 516 6.56 33.12 -24.95
N ILE A 517 7.85 33.24 -25.28
CA ILE A 517 9.10 32.78 -24.63
C ILE A 517 10.21 33.70 -25.20
N GLY A 518 11.35 34.04 -24.58
CA GLY A 518 11.88 33.73 -23.24
C GLY A 518 13.42 33.66 -23.28
N TYR A 519 14.10 34.33 -22.34
CA TYR A 519 15.52 34.08 -21.96
C TYR A 519 15.53 32.95 -20.89
N ASN A 520 16.60 32.22 -20.54
CA ASN A 520 18.04 32.20 -20.86
C ASN A 520 18.53 30.75 -20.58
N GLU A 521 19.65 30.16 -21.04
CA GLU A 521 20.81 30.54 -21.88
C GLU A 521 21.03 29.42 -22.96
N THR A 522 22.04 29.35 -23.84
CA THR A 522 23.43 29.87 -23.93
C THR A 522 23.76 30.28 -25.38
N ASN A 523 24.70 31.20 -25.57
CA ASN A 523 25.24 31.64 -26.88
C ASN A 523 24.20 32.09 -27.95
N GLN A 524 23.51 33.20 -27.63
CA GLN A 524 23.12 34.30 -28.54
C GLN A 524 22.80 33.97 -30.02
N THR A 525 21.53 34.13 -30.40
CA THR A 525 21.07 35.36 -31.10
C THR A 525 19.54 35.42 -31.18
N ALA A 526 18.96 36.62 -31.06
CA ALA A 526 17.51 36.80 -30.97
C ALA A 526 16.85 37.01 -32.35
N GLY A 527 15.70 36.35 -32.60
CA GLY A 527 14.91 36.49 -33.82
C GLY A 527 13.63 37.30 -33.62
N LEU A 528 13.51 38.47 -34.26
CA LEU A 528 12.32 39.32 -34.21
C LEU A 528 11.23 38.83 -35.19
N ALA A 529 10.08 38.39 -34.67
CA ALA A 529 8.97 37.88 -35.48
C ALA A 529 8.09 39.00 -36.08
N ILE A 530 8.53 39.62 -37.18
CA ILE A 530 7.76 40.63 -37.92
C ILE A 530 6.60 39.96 -38.68
N ARG A 531 5.35 40.30 -38.37
CA ARG A 531 4.15 39.86 -39.13
C ARG A 531 3.68 40.96 -40.09
N GLY A 532 4.19 40.93 -41.32
CA GLY A 532 3.77 41.83 -42.40
C GLY A 532 4.52 41.57 -43.71
N ASN A 533 4.04 42.13 -44.81
CA ASN A 533 4.74 42.04 -46.10
C ASN A 533 5.93 43.02 -46.13
N VAL A 534 7.16 42.49 -46.05
CA VAL A 534 8.38 43.30 -46.17
C VAL A 534 8.85 43.32 -47.63
N GLY A 535 9.04 44.52 -48.19
CA GLY A 535 9.59 44.73 -49.53
C GLY A 535 11.00 45.33 -49.45
N ILE A 536 11.96 44.73 -50.17
CA ILE A 536 13.30 45.29 -50.32
C ILE A 536 13.56 45.51 -51.82
N GLY A 537 13.68 46.78 -52.21
CA GLY A 537 13.72 47.17 -53.63
C GLY A 537 12.36 47.22 -54.32
N THR A 538 11.26 47.33 -53.56
CA THR A 538 9.90 47.58 -54.09
C THR A 538 9.06 48.36 -53.08
N PHE A 539 8.16 49.21 -53.58
CA PHE A 539 7.26 50.05 -52.77
C PHE A 539 5.90 49.38 -52.47
N ASP A 540 5.61 48.23 -53.11
CA ASP A 540 4.33 47.51 -53.04
C ASP A 540 4.59 45.98 -52.93
N PRO A 541 4.96 45.47 -51.73
CA PRO A 541 5.24 44.05 -51.51
C PRO A 541 3.94 43.24 -51.34
N LYS A 542 3.59 42.44 -52.34
CA LYS A 542 2.32 41.68 -52.37
C LYS A 542 2.35 40.34 -51.64
N GLN A 543 3.51 39.93 -51.12
CA GLN A 543 3.69 38.75 -50.27
C GLN A 543 4.75 39.00 -49.19
N GLN A 544 4.85 38.08 -48.22
CA GLN A 544 5.84 38.16 -47.14
C GLN A 544 7.26 37.87 -47.69
N LEU A 545 8.04 38.95 -47.81
CA LEU A 545 9.40 39.03 -48.35
C LEU A 545 9.51 38.88 -49.88
N ILE A 546 9.65 40.03 -50.57
CA ILE A 546 10.08 40.12 -51.97
C ILE A 546 11.38 40.93 -52.03
N ILE A 547 12.41 40.35 -52.66
CA ILE A 547 13.72 40.99 -52.90
C ILE A 547 13.94 41.01 -54.41
N ASN A 548 13.81 42.19 -55.03
CA ASN A 548 13.82 42.31 -56.51
C ASN A 548 15.22 42.21 -57.16
N SER A 549 16.28 41.90 -56.41
CA SER A 549 17.64 41.79 -56.94
C SER A 549 18.52 40.78 -56.17
N GLY A 550 18.43 39.49 -56.54
CA GLY A 550 19.61 38.61 -56.58
C GLY A 550 19.98 37.72 -55.37
N LYS A 551 19.32 36.56 -55.26
CA LYS A 551 19.86 35.25 -54.77
C LYS A 551 20.28 35.12 -53.26
N VAL A 552 19.76 34.07 -52.59
CA VAL A 552 19.89 33.77 -51.14
C VAL A 552 20.52 32.38 -50.88
N GLY A 553 21.19 32.16 -49.72
CA GLY A 553 21.60 30.87 -49.12
C GLY A 553 22.72 30.08 -49.86
N ILE A 554 23.43 29.10 -49.28
CA ILE A 554 23.41 28.44 -47.93
C ILE A 554 24.83 27.84 -47.67
N GLY A 555 25.32 27.70 -46.43
CA GLY A 555 26.38 26.73 -46.07
C GLY A 555 27.38 27.17 -44.97
N TYR A 556 27.78 26.23 -44.08
CA TYR A 556 28.73 26.44 -42.96
C TYR A 556 29.66 25.23 -42.82
N ASN A 557 30.98 25.44 -42.65
CA ASN A 557 31.81 24.86 -41.57
C ASN A 557 33.31 25.25 -41.69
N GLU A 558 33.98 25.19 -40.54
CA GLU A 558 35.40 25.50 -40.24
C GLU A 558 36.43 24.53 -40.87
N PRO A 559 37.76 24.83 -40.86
CA PRO A 559 38.45 26.14 -40.77
C PRO A 559 39.48 26.37 -41.91
N ASN A 560 40.13 27.55 -41.90
CA ASN A 560 41.22 28.03 -42.77
C ASN A 560 40.88 28.47 -44.21
N GLN A 561 41.37 29.67 -44.53
CA GLN A 561 41.37 30.38 -45.83
C GLN A 561 40.07 31.08 -46.26
N THR A 562 40.24 32.09 -47.13
CA THR A 562 39.39 33.29 -47.19
C THR A 562 38.40 33.31 -48.35
N ALA A 563 37.14 33.61 -48.01
CA ALA A 563 36.10 34.29 -48.78
C ALA A 563 36.21 34.41 -50.33
N GLY A 564 35.19 33.87 -51.02
CA GLY A 564 34.83 34.24 -52.40
C GLY A 564 33.39 33.80 -52.72
N LEU A 565 32.55 34.70 -53.24
CA LEU A 565 31.12 34.49 -53.47
C LEU A 565 30.71 34.82 -54.92
N ALA A 566 29.63 34.19 -55.38
CA ALA A 566 28.77 34.60 -56.51
C ALA A 566 29.27 34.24 -57.94
N ILE A 567 28.45 33.89 -58.94
CA ILE A 567 26.97 33.71 -59.04
C ILE A 567 26.62 32.40 -59.78
N ARG A 568 25.49 31.78 -59.39
CA ARG A 568 24.80 30.65 -60.03
C ARG A 568 24.39 30.89 -61.51
N ASP A 569 24.76 29.97 -62.41
CA ASP A 569 24.18 29.65 -63.74
C ASP A 569 24.43 30.57 -64.97
N ASN A 570 24.11 30.02 -66.14
CA ASN A 570 24.55 30.43 -67.49
C ASN A 570 23.98 31.76 -68.01
N VAL A 571 24.76 32.43 -68.87
CA VAL A 571 24.38 33.67 -69.58
C VAL A 571 24.06 33.39 -71.05
N GLY A 572 22.92 33.88 -71.52
CA GLY A 572 22.55 34.00 -72.93
C GLY A 572 21.94 35.38 -73.21
N ILE A 573 22.06 35.88 -74.44
CA ILE A 573 21.62 37.23 -74.84
C ILE A 573 20.57 37.10 -75.95
N GLY A 574 19.44 37.80 -75.81
CA GLY A 574 18.41 37.90 -76.85
C GLY A 574 17.38 36.76 -76.93
N THR A 575 17.42 35.78 -76.02
CA THR A 575 16.44 34.69 -75.92
C THR A 575 16.13 34.38 -74.46
N PHE A 576 14.89 33.98 -74.18
CA PHE A 576 14.42 33.54 -72.86
C PHE A 576 14.77 32.07 -72.55
N ASP A 577 15.35 31.34 -73.52
CA ASP A 577 15.68 29.91 -73.44
C ASP A 577 16.98 29.63 -74.26
N PRO A 578 18.17 29.84 -73.65
CA PRO A 578 19.46 29.72 -74.34
C PRO A 578 19.98 28.26 -74.38
N LYS A 579 19.67 27.53 -75.45
CA LYS A 579 20.00 26.09 -75.59
C LYS A 579 21.44 25.77 -76.02
N GLN A 580 22.26 26.78 -76.30
CA GLN A 580 23.71 26.68 -76.55
C GLN A 580 24.43 27.96 -76.11
N GLN A 581 25.75 27.90 -75.91
CA GLN A 581 26.60 29.07 -75.69
C GLN A 581 27.24 29.56 -76.99
N LEU A 582 27.54 30.88 -77.04
CA LEU A 582 27.79 31.63 -78.28
C LEU A 582 29.29 31.75 -78.62
N ILE A 583 29.64 31.61 -79.90
CA ILE A 583 31.00 31.78 -80.43
C ILE A 583 31.14 33.15 -81.13
N ILE A 584 32.21 33.87 -80.75
CA ILE A 584 33.01 34.89 -81.47
C ILE A 584 32.34 35.62 -82.67
N ASN A 585 32.29 36.97 -82.64
CA ASN A 585 32.52 37.82 -83.83
C ASN A 585 32.55 39.34 -83.50
N SER A 586 33.74 39.94 -83.36
CA SER A 586 33.98 41.39 -83.61
C SER A 586 35.44 41.82 -83.35
N GLY A 587 36.18 41.12 -82.48
CA GLY A 587 37.63 41.24 -82.42
C GLY A 587 38.29 40.69 -83.70
N LYS A 588 38.59 41.57 -84.65
CA LYS A 588 39.44 41.31 -85.85
C LYS A 588 40.86 41.84 -85.56
N VAL A 589 41.93 41.50 -86.29
CA VAL A 589 42.10 41.08 -87.70
C VAL A 589 43.21 40.00 -87.81
N GLY A 590 43.25 39.25 -88.93
CA GLY A 590 44.39 38.40 -89.34
C GLY A 590 45.66 39.20 -89.70
N ILE A 591 46.72 38.65 -90.29
CA ILE A 591 46.89 37.57 -91.29
C ILE A 591 48.15 36.76 -90.87
N GLY A 592 48.38 35.46 -91.13
CA GLY A 592 47.73 34.48 -92.01
C GLY A 592 48.79 33.79 -92.89
N TYR A 593 48.63 32.49 -93.17
CA TYR A 593 49.68 31.57 -93.70
C TYR A 593 50.87 31.34 -92.75
N ASN A 594 51.37 30.11 -92.71
CA ASN A 594 52.60 29.75 -91.99
C ASN A 594 53.21 28.50 -92.61
N GLU A 595 54.34 28.62 -93.30
CA GLU A 595 55.34 27.56 -93.36
C GLU A 595 56.73 28.12 -93.64
N ALA A 596 57.75 27.49 -93.07
CA ALA A 596 59.18 27.78 -93.18
C ALA A 596 59.68 29.16 -92.71
N ASN A 597 60.99 29.23 -92.47
CA ASN A 597 61.70 30.43 -92.07
C ASN A 597 61.80 31.45 -93.22
N GLN A 598 61.65 32.73 -92.89
CA GLN A 598 62.00 33.95 -93.67
C GLN A 598 61.00 34.47 -94.74
N THR A 599 60.66 35.75 -94.58
CA THR A 599 60.34 36.75 -95.64
C THR A 599 59.14 36.56 -96.57
N ALA A 600 57.95 36.86 -96.02
CA ALA A 600 57.00 37.89 -96.50
C ALA A 600 56.71 38.12 -98.01
N GLY A 601 55.45 37.85 -98.42
CA GLY A 601 54.77 38.45 -99.57
C GLY A 601 55.05 37.81 -100.94
N LEU A 602 54.16 37.90 -101.96
CA LEU A 602 52.84 38.52 -102.04
C LEU A 602 52.02 37.78 -103.12
N ALA A 603 50.77 37.37 -102.81
CA ALA A 603 49.90 36.70 -103.78
C ALA A 603 49.16 37.73 -104.65
N ILE A 604 49.72 38.07 -105.80
CA ILE A 604 49.15 39.07 -106.74
C ILE A 604 48.18 38.36 -107.70
N ARG A 605 46.94 38.86 -107.81
CA ARG A 605 45.91 38.34 -108.73
C ARG A 605 45.77 39.14 -110.02
N ASP A 606 46.31 40.35 -110.05
CA ASP A 606 46.23 41.31 -111.14
C ASP A 606 47.59 41.53 -111.84
N ASN A 607 47.67 42.51 -112.74
CA ASN A 607 48.81 42.71 -113.63
C ASN A 607 50.02 43.37 -112.96
N VAL A 608 51.22 42.79 -113.16
CA VAL A 608 52.46 43.27 -112.55
C VAL A 608 53.42 43.87 -113.59
N GLY A 609 53.75 45.15 -113.42
CA GLY A 609 54.73 45.87 -114.25
C GLY A 609 56.02 46.13 -113.50
N ILE A 610 57.12 45.51 -113.93
CA ILE A 610 58.46 45.80 -113.42
C ILE A 610 59.17 46.70 -114.44
N GLY A 611 59.19 48.01 -114.15
CA GLY A 611 59.76 49.02 -115.04
C GLY A 611 58.81 49.56 -116.13
N THR A 612 57.51 49.24 -116.04
CA THR A 612 56.45 49.90 -116.82
C THR A 612 55.31 50.35 -115.89
N PHE A 613 54.70 51.49 -116.21
CA PHE A 613 53.68 52.14 -115.38
C PHE A 613 52.23 51.71 -115.70
N ASP A 614 52.04 50.91 -116.76
CA ASP A 614 50.74 50.45 -117.26
C ASP A 614 50.81 48.96 -117.67
N PRO A 615 50.78 48.03 -116.69
CA PRO A 615 50.85 46.59 -116.97
C PRO A 615 49.49 46.05 -117.43
N LYS A 616 49.40 45.66 -118.71
CA LYS A 616 48.16 45.16 -119.32
C LYS A 616 47.96 43.64 -119.23
N GLN A 617 48.97 42.91 -118.74
CA GLN A 617 48.95 41.46 -118.54
C GLN A 617 49.79 41.07 -117.30
N GLN A 618 49.68 39.81 -116.85
CA GLN A 618 50.08 39.41 -115.48
C GLN A 618 51.57 39.56 -115.12
N LEU A 619 52.50 39.64 -116.09
CA LEU A 619 53.87 40.08 -115.82
C LEU A 619 54.54 40.73 -117.06
N ILE A 620 55.15 41.90 -116.86
CA ILE A 620 56.04 42.57 -117.84
C ILE A 620 57.31 43.05 -117.11
N ILE A 621 58.49 42.84 -117.70
CA ILE A 621 59.79 43.27 -117.14
C ILE A 621 60.56 44.07 -118.19
N ASN A 622 60.78 45.37 -117.95
CA ASN A 622 61.13 46.31 -119.02
C ASN A 622 62.64 46.44 -119.33
N SER A 623 63.55 46.04 -118.43
CA SER A 623 65.00 45.94 -118.71
C SER A 623 65.79 45.25 -117.58
N GLY A 624 66.00 43.92 -117.65
CA GLY A 624 66.73 43.22 -116.57
C GLY A 624 66.94 41.72 -116.73
N LYS A 625 67.55 41.26 -117.84
CA LYS A 625 67.97 39.87 -118.13
C LYS A 625 67.08 38.75 -117.54
N VAL A 626 65.84 38.69 -118.02
CA VAL A 626 64.96 37.51 -117.87
C VAL A 626 64.66 36.90 -119.23
N GLY A 627 65.21 35.70 -119.46
CA GLY A 627 64.59 34.60 -120.20
C GLY A 627 64.38 34.67 -121.72
N ILE A 628 63.72 33.59 -122.16
CA ILE A 628 62.72 33.51 -123.25
C ILE A 628 63.22 33.57 -124.71
N GLY A 629 62.85 32.51 -125.46
CA GLY A 629 62.10 32.61 -126.72
C GLY A 629 62.83 33.03 -128.00
N TYR A 630 62.47 32.36 -129.09
CA TYR A 630 62.89 32.76 -130.44
C TYR A 630 61.76 33.55 -131.10
N ASN A 631 61.97 34.86 -131.35
CA ASN A 631 61.22 35.60 -132.36
C ASN A 631 62.01 36.82 -132.86
N GLU A 632 62.97 36.52 -133.75
CA GLU A 632 63.33 37.22 -134.99
C GLU A 632 63.26 38.77 -135.07
N ALA A 633 64.25 39.48 -135.61
CA ALA A 633 65.27 39.05 -136.57
C ALA A 633 66.72 39.44 -136.21
N ASN A 634 67.68 38.76 -136.86
CA ASN A 634 69.14 38.91 -136.79
C ASN A 634 69.82 38.54 -135.44
N GLN A 635 70.53 37.41 -135.32
CA GLN A 635 70.78 36.31 -136.27
C GLN A 635 70.98 34.96 -135.54
N THR A 636 70.46 33.88 -136.16
CA THR A 636 70.85 32.45 -136.03
C THR A 636 70.84 31.78 -134.65
N ALA A 637 70.45 30.51 -134.51
CA ALA A 637 69.81 29.55 -135.42
C ALA A 637 68.59 28.95 -134.67
N GLY A 638 67.53 28.47 -135.34
CA GLY A 638 67.57 27.35 -136.28
C GLY A 638 67.59 26.02 -135.51
N LEU A 639 66.74 25.03 -135.78
CA LEU A 639 65.97 24.84 -137.00
C LEU A 639 64.72 23.97 -136.76
N ALA A 640 63.56 24.45 -137.21
CA ALA A 640 62.40 23.60 -137.46
C ALA A 640 62.42 23.20 -138.94
N ILE A 641 62.74 21.93 -139.24
CA ILE A 641 62.48 21.35 -140.56
C ILE A 641 61.06 20.78 -140.52
N ARG A 642 60.17 21.27 -141.40
CA ARG A 642 58.79 20.78 -141.55
C ARG A 642 58.64 19.66 -142.59
N ASP A 643 59.77 19.19 -143.12
CA ASP A 643 59.92 18.26 -144.24
C ASP A 643 60.76 17.03 -143.86
N ASN A 644 60.90 16.08 -144.79
CA ASN A 644 61.66 14.85 -144.60
C ASN A 644 63.17 15.12 -144.39
N VAL A 645 63.71 14.78 -143.21
CA VAL A 645 65.15 14.82 -142.93
C VAL A 645 65.79 13.48 -143.31
N GLY A 646 66.51 13.46 -144.43
CA GLY A 646 67.40 12.35 -144.80
C GLY A 646 68.83 12.59 -144.33
N ILE A 647 69.45 11.59 -143.70
CA ILE A 647 70.91 11.57 -143.45
C ILE A 647 71.52 10.54 -144.40
N GLY A 648 72.36 10.98 -145.33
CA GLY A 648 73.05 10.11 -146.30
C GLY A 648 72.32 9.89 -147.64
N THR A 649 71.22 10.60 -147.92
CA THR A 649 70.54 10.57 -149.24
C THR A 649 69.97 11.94 -149.60
N PHE A 650 69.81 12.19 -150.91
CA PHE A 650 69.53 13.52 -151.48
C PHE A 650 68.08 13.69 -152.02
N ASP A 651 67.25 12.63 -152.03
CA ASP A 651 65.83 12.67 -152.42
C ASP A 651 64.98 11.76 -151.48
N PRO A 652 64.28 12.32 -150.47
CA PRO A 652 63.56 11.54 -149.46
C PRO A 652 62.03 11.49 -149.68
N LYS A 653 61.47 10.29 -149.90
CA LYS A 653 60.06 10.09 -150.29
C LYS A 653 59.09 9.66 -149.16
N GLN A 654 59.56 9.34 -147.95
CA GLN A 654 58.74 9.15 -146.74
C GLN A 654 59.54 9.47 -145.46
N GLN A 655 58.83 9.54 -144.32
CA GLN A 655 59.35 9.93 -143.01
C GLN A 655 60.25 8.85 -142.37
N LEU A 656 61.56 9.06 -142.46
CA LEU A 656 62.68 8.44 -141.74
C LEU A 656 62.60 6.92 -141.44
N ILE A 657 63.33 6.14 -142.24
CA ILE A 657 63.61 4.71 -142.01
C ILE A 657 64.90 4.53 -141.18
N ILE A 658 64.91 3.56 -140.27
CA ILE A 658 66.13 2.89 -139.81
C ILE A 658 66.10 1.45 -140.37
N ASN A 659 67.14 1.04 -141.09
CA ASN A 659 67.17 -0.27 -141.76
C ASN A 659 67.37 -1.44 -140.77
N SER A 660 66.25 -1.90 -140.21
CA SER A 660 65.93 -3.30 -139.88
C SER A 660 66.98 -4.12 -139.09
N GLY A 661 66.81 -4.18 -137.76
CA GLY A 661 67.47 -5.19 -136.93
C GLY A 661 66.90 -5.24 -135.50
N LYS A 662 66.26 -6.35 -135.12
CA LYS A 662 65.93 -6.64 -133.71
C LYS A 662 67.16 -7.24 -133.02
N VAL A 663 67.31 -7.00 -131.71
CA VAL A 663 68.10 -7.89 -130.85
C VAL A 663 67.24 -8.33 -129.66
N GLY A 664 66.89 -9.61 -129.66
CA GLY A 664 66.41 -10.35 -128.51
C GLY A 664 67.04 -11.74 -128.56
N ILE A 665 67.49 -12.24 -127.41
CA ILE A 665 68.18 -13.54 -127.31
C ILE A 665 67.36 -14.39 -126.33
N GLY A 666 66.85 -15.56 -126.70
CA GLY A 666 66.88 -16.20 -128.02
C GLY A 666 66.58 -17.69 -127.91
N TYR A 667 65.30 -18.07 -127.79
CA TYR A 667 64.91 -19.48 -127.72
C TYR A 667 64.93 -20.10 -129.12
N ASN A 668 65.61 -21.23 -129.28
CA ASN A 668 65.50 -22.11 -130.44
C ASN A 668 65.64 -23.57 -129.95
N GLU A 669 64.95 -24.51 -130.56
CA GLU A 669 64.63 -25.79 -129.93
C GLU A 669 65.74 -26.85 -130.04
N ALA A 670 66.62 -26.92 -129.03
CA ALA A 670 67.37 -28.13 -128.67
C ALA A 670 67.93 -28.08 -127.23
N ASN A 671 67.20 -28.67 -126.27
CA ASN A 671 67.65 -29.11 -124.93
C ASN A 671 68.71 -28.29 -124.16
N GLN A 672 68.25 -27.43 -123.24
CA GLN A 672 68.93 -26.97 -122.00
C GLN A 672 70.19 -26.07 -122.18
N THR A 673 70.52 -25.15 -121.27
CA THR A 673 69.84 -24.58 -120.09
C THR A 673 70.24 -23.10 -119.95
N ALA A 674 69.32 -22.22 -119.56
CA ALA A 674 69.61 -20.80 -119.39
C ALA A 674 69.90 -20.45 -117.91
N GLY A 675 71.03 -19.78 -117.65
CA GLY A 675 71.39 -19.25 -116.33
C GLY A 675 72.13 -17.92 -116.46
N LEU A 676 71.57 -16.86 -115.89
CA LEU A 676 72.13 -15.50 -115.95
C LEU A 676 72.88 -15.18 -114.66
N ALA A 677 74.21 -15.10 -114.74
CA ALA A 677 75.05 -14.68 -113.62
C ALA A 677 75.15 -13.14 -113.55
N ILE A 678 74.56 -12.54 -112.52
CA ILE A 678 74.73 -11.12 -112.16
C ILE A 678 75.66 -11.06 -110.94
N ARG A 679 76.57 -10.06 -110.89
CA ARG A 679 77.62 -9.95 -109.87
C ARG A 679 77.32 -8.94 -108.74
N ASP A 680 76.15 -8.33 -108.76
CA ASP A 680 75.74 -7.20 -107.92
C ASP A 680 74.33 -7.41 -107.34
N ASN A 681 73.86 -6.47 -106.49
CA ASN A 681 72.56 -6.48 -105.81
C ASN A 681 71.37 -6.81 -106.75
N VAL A 682 70.47 -7.68 -106.30
CA VAL A 682 69.27 -8.09 -107.05
C VAL A 682 68.07 -7.23 -106.68
N GLY A 683 67.62 -6.38 -107.62
CA GLY A 683 66.37 -5.63 -107.50
C GLY A 683 65.19 -6.34 -108.16
N ILE A 684 64.12 -6.59 -107.40
CA ILE A 684 62.85 -7.11 -107.91
C ILE A 684 61.81 -5.99 -107.81
N GLY A 685 61.51 -5.35 -108.94
CA GLY A 685 60.57 -4.20 -109.00
C GLY A 685 61.22 -2.83 -108.71
N THR A 686 62.53 -2.77 -108.48
CA THR A 686 63.31 -1.52 -108.36
C THR A 686 64.49 -1.52 -109.33
N THR A 687 64.78 -0.37 -109.95
CA THR A 687 66.00 -0.14 -110.74
C THR A 687 67.17 0.37 -109.89
N GLN A 688 66.97 0.51 -108.57
CA GLN A 688 67.98 0.86 -107.57
C GLN A 688 67.77 -0.04 -106.33
N PRO A 689 68.45 -1.20 -106.26
CA PRO A 689 68.36 -2.10 -105.11
C PRO A 689 69.34 -1.69 -104.00
N ASN A 690 68.80 -1.26 -102.86
CA ASN A 690 69.56 -0.75 -101.72
C ASN A 690 70.14 -1.85 -100.81
N ALA A 691 69.85 -3.11 -101.10
CA ALA A 691 70.34 -4.30 -100.41
C ALA A 691 70.63 -5.42 -101.43
N LEU A 692 71.32 -6.49 -100.99
CA LEU A 692 71.64 -7.67 -101.80
C LEU A 692 70.40 -8.29 -102.48
N LEU A 693 69.24 -8.18 -101.83
CA LEU A 693 67.92 -8.42 -102.41
C LEU A 693 66.98 -7.31 -101.95
N ASP A 694 66.43 -6.53 -102.89
CA ASP A 694 65.50 -5.43 -102.64
C ASP A 694 64.21 -5.66 -103.45
N ILE A 695 63.08 -5.82 -102.75
CA ILE A 695 61.79 -6.23 -103.34
C ILE A 695 60.80 -5.06 -103.20
N LYS A 696 60.50 -4.40 -104.32
CA LYS A 696 59.67 -3.18 -104.38
C LYS A 696 58.45 -3.37 -105.29
N ALA A 697 57.44 -4.07 -104.75
CA ALA A 697 56.24 -4.44 -105.49
C ALA A 697 55.44 -3.21 -105.99
N THR A 698 55.46 -2.98 -107.30
CA THR A 698 54.71 -1.90 -107.96
C THR A 698 53.93 -2.43 -109.16
N THR A 699 52.72 -2.94 -108.91
CA THR A 699 51.72 -3.31 -109.93
C THR A 699 50.37 -2.66 -109.62
N LYS A 700 49.44 -2.71 -110.58
CA LYS A 700 48.37 -1.70 -110.70
C LYS A 700 47.08 -2.00 -109.91
N ASP A 701 46.92 -3.22 -109.40
CA ASP A 701 45.61 -3.79 -109.04
C ASP A 701 45.50 -4.22 -107.55
N GLY A 702 45.75 -3.28 -106.65
CA GLY A 702 45.11 -3.24 -105.32
C GLY A 702 45.57 -4.20 -104.20
N VAL A 703 46.18 -5.35 -104.50
CA VAL A 703 46.58 -6.33 -103.46
C VAL A 703 48.10 -6.38 -103.30
N LYS A 704 48.59 -6.18 -102.07
CA LYS A 704 50.03 -6.12 -101.74
C LYS A 704 50.38 -6.91 -100.49
N THR A 705 51.16 -7.98 -100.68
CA THR A 705 51.84 -8.74 -99.63
C THR A 705 53.33 -8.76 -99.98
N PRO A 706 54.11 -7.72 -99.60
CA PRO A 706 55.52 -7.59 -99.99
C PRO A 706 56.42 -8.76 -99.54
N PHE A 707 56.01 -9.51 -98.51
CA PHE A 707 56.60 -10.81 -98.18
C PHE A 707 55.50 -11.81 -97.84
N LEU A 708 55.47 -12.93 -98.56
CA LEU A 708 54.45 -13.98 -98.44
C LEU A 708 55.11 -15.36 -98.49
N VAL A 709 54.92 -16.15 -97.43
CA VAL A 709 55.27 -17.57 -97.38
C VAL A 709 53.97 -18.36 -97.41
N GLN A 710 53.74 -19.08 -98.50
CA GLN A 710 52.53 -19.86 -98.76
C GLN A 710 52.90 -21.30 -99.15
N ASN A 711 51.96 -22.22 -98.98
CA ASN A 711 51.95 -23.49 -99.71
C ASN A 711 50.84 -23.42 -100.81
N PRO A 712 50.62 -24.47 -101.62
CA PRO A 712 49.61 -24.43 -102.69
C PRO A 712 48.14 -24.24 -102.24
N GLU A 713 47.84 -24.33 -100.94
CA GLU A 713 46.47 -24.33 -100.42
C GLU A 713 46.20 -23.21 -99.38
N LYS A 714 47.23 -22.59 -98.80
CA LYS A 714 47.10 -21.49 -97.82
C LYS A 714 48.37 -20.67 -97.64
N SER A 715 48.19 -19.41 -97.25
CA SER A 715 49.25 -18.58 -96.68
C SER A 715 49.61 -19.05 -95.27
N LEU A 716 50.91 -19.19 -95.01
CA LEU A 716 51.46 -19.58 -93.70
C LEU A 716 51.93 -18.34 -92.93
N PHE A 717 52.55 -17.39 -93.62
CA PHE A 717 53.04 -16.13 -93.06
C PHE A 717 52.95 -15.01 -94.10
N ALA A 718 52.31 -13.91 -93.75
CA ALA A 718 52.14 -12.74 -94.61
C ALA A 718 52.54 -11.46 -93.87
N ILE A 719 53.40 -10.65 -94.47
CA ILE A 719 53.66 -9.27 -94.05
C ILE A 719 53.02 -8.33 -95.07
N LYS A 720 52.24 -7.37 -94.59
CA LYS A 720 51.61 -6.32 -95.39
C LYS A 720 52.44 -5.03 -95.43
N ASP A 721 52.20 -4.19 -96.43
CA ASP A 721 52.87 -2.90 -96.61
C ASP A 721 52.45 -1.84 -95.57
N ASP A 722 51.35 -2.06 -94.84
CA ASP A 722 50.96 -1.30 -93.64
C ASP A 722 51.62 -1.80 -92.33
N GLY A 723 52.54 -2.78 -92.44
CA GLY A 723 53.28 -3.35 -91.30
C GLY A 723 52.50 -4.36 -90.46
N LYS A 724 51.30 -4.79 -90.89
CA LYS A 724 50.57 -5.88 -90.23
C LYS A 724 51.16 -7.24 -90.57
N VAL A 725 51.21 -8.12 -89.57
CA VAL A 725 51.73 -9.48 -89.67
C VAL A 725 50.59 -10.49 -89.48
N GLY A 726 50.40 -11.36 -90.46
CA GLY A 726 49.45 -12.47 -90.43
C GLY A 726 50.17 -13.81 -90.31
N ILE A 727 49.83 -14.60 -89.31
CA ILE A 727 50.29 -15.99 -89.15
C ILE A 727 49.09 -16.91 -89.40
N GLY A 728 49.11 -17.66 -90.50
CA GLY A 728 47.97 -18.44 -90.99
C GLY A 728 46.80 -17.59 -91.52
N ILE A 729 47.00 -16.30 -91.82
CA ILE A 729 45.98 -15.41 -92.39
C ILE A 729 46.58 -14.39 -93.36
N ASP A 730 45.95 -14.32 -94.53
CA ASP A 730 46.31 -13.52 -95.71
C ASP A 730 45.93 -12.04 -95.56
N ASN A 731 44.98 -11.74 -94.68
CA ASN A 731 44.43 -10.40 -94.46
C ASN A 731 44.30 -10.07 -92.95
N PRO A 732 45.42 -9.86 -92.22
CA PRO A 732 45.39 -9.42 -90.83
C PRO A 732 44.76 -8.01 -90.72
N GLU A 733 43.75 -7.86 -89.86
CA GLU A 733 43.11 -6.56 -89.60
C GLU A 733 43.89 -5.71 -88.59
N GLN A 734 44.64 -6.33 -87.67
CA GLN A 734 45.48 -5.67 -86.67
C GLN A 734 46.98 -5.94 -86.90
N LYS A 735 47.85 -5.23 -86.15
CA LYS A 735 49.32 -5.31 -86.31
C LYS A 735 49.90 -6.73 -86.22
N LEU A 736 49.29 -7.59 -85.42
CA LEU A 736 49.54 -9.03 -85.42
C LEU A 736 48.21 -9.75 -85.34
N VAL A 737 47.95 -10.69 -86.25
CA VAL A 737 46.79 -11.61 -86.19
C VAL A 737 47.29 -13.04 -86.42
N ILE A 738 46.87 -13.96 -85.56
CA ILE A 738 47.21 -15.39 -85.63
C ILE A 738 45.91 -16.17 -85.77
N ASN A 739 45.77 -16.95 -86.84
CA ASN A 739 44.54 -17.66 -87.18
C ASN A 739 44.53 -19.06 -86.57
N ASN A 740 43.50 -19.38 -85.78
CA ASN A 740 43.34 -20.65 -85.06
C ASN A 740 44.52 -21.08 -84.17
N GLY A 741 45.46 -20.18 -83.87
CA GLY A 741 46.54 -20.38 -82.90
C GLY A 741 46.18 -19.78 -81.55
N LYS A 742 46.28 -20.57 -80.47
CA LYS A 742 46.15 -20.04 -79.10
C LYS A 742 47.35 -19.12 -78.79
N VAL A 743 47.10 -17.82 -78.57
CA VAL A 743 48.09 -16.91 -77.98
C VAL A 743 48.20 -17.23 -76.48
N GLY A 744 49.05 -18.19 -76.14
CA GLY A 744 49.25 -18.63 -74.76
C GLY A 744 50.03 -17.62 -73.94
N ILE A 745 49.33 -16.85 -73.09
CA ILE A 745 49.95 -16.19 -71.92
C ILE A 745 49.95 -17.19 -70.76
N GLY A 746 50.73 -18.26 -70.90
CA GLY A 746 50.80 -19.33 -69.92
C GLY A 746 51.90 -20.33 -70.26
N TYR A 747 52.73 -20.66 -69.27
CA TYR A 747 53.77 -21.69 -69.37
C TYR A 747 53.22 -23.06 -68.93
N ASN A 748 53.79 -24.13 -69.48
CA ASN A 748 53.45 -25.51 -69.14
C ASN A 748 54.51 -26.10 -68.21
N ASP A 749 54.58 -25.59 -66.97
CA ASP A 749 55.36 -26.18 -65.87
C ASP A 749 54.67 -25.86 -64.52
N SER A 750 54.88 -26.70 -63.51
CA SER A 750 53.95 -26.89 -62.38
C SER A 750 54.24 -26.03 -61.13
N THR A 751 55.19 -25.09 -61.18
CA THR A 751 55.76 -24.49 -59.95
C THR A 751 55.94 -22.97 -59.92
N GLN A 752 55.53 -22.20 -60.94
CA GLN A 752 55.67 -20.72 -60.95
C GLN A 752 54.44 -19.96 -61.47
N THR A 753 54.15 -18.81 -60.87
CA THR A 753 53.01 -17.96 -61.20
C THR A 753 53.32 -16.96 -62.31
N ALA A 754 52.59 -17.03 -63.42
CA ALA A 754 52.74 -16.09 -64.53
C ALA A 754 52.24 -14.68 -64.17
N THR A 755 53.14 -13.68 -64.20
CA THR A 755 52.78 -12.28 -63.91
C THR A 755 52.43 -11.53 -65.19
N LEU A 756 51.16 -11.18 -65.38
CA LEU A 756 50.71 -10.37 -66.52
C LEU A 756 51.02 -8.88 -66.29
N ALA A 757 52.27 -8.48 -66.59
CA ALA A 757 52.75 -7.12 -66.39
C ALA A 757 52.22 -6.15 -67.46
N ILE A 758 50.98 -5.69 -67.31
CA ILE A 758 50.42 -4.57 -68.11
C ILE A 758 50.69 -3.24 -67.40
N LYS A 759 51.00 -2.20 -68.17
CA LYS A 759 51.35 -0.86 -67.65
C LYS A 759 50.13 0.02 -67.30
N GLU A 760 48.94 -0.48 -67.61
CA GLU A 760 47.64 0.19 -67.50
C GLU A 760 46.56 -0.82 -67.09
N ASN A 761 45.31 -0.36 -66.96
CA ASN A 761 44.18 -1.10 -66.43
C ASN A 761 43.84 -2.40 -67.19
N VAL A 762 43.70 -3.52 -66.46
CA VAL A 762 43.26 -4.81 -67.00
C VAL A 762 41.72 -4.87 -67.05
N GLY A 763 41.14 -5.10 -68.23
CA GLY A 763 39.70 -5.27 -68.41
C GLY A 763 39.29 -6.72 -68.67
N ILE A 764 38.42 -7.27 -67.83
CA ILE A 764 37.81 -8.59 -68.03
C ILE A 764 36.31 -8.40 -68.21
N GLY A 765 35.77 -8.73 -69.39
CA GLY A 765 34.36 -8.52 -69.74
C GLY A 765 33.95 -7.06 -69.99
N THR A 766 34.91 -6.12 -69.98
CA THR A 766 34.69 -4.70 -70.31
C THR A 766 35.78 -4.14 -71.23
N PRO A 767 35.43 -3.44 -72.32
CA PRO A 767 36.40 -2.76 -73.19
C PRO A 767 36.88 -1.43 -72.59
N THR A 768 36.30 -0.98 -71.47
CA THR A 768 36.66 0.28 -70.79
C THR A 768 36.91 0.00 -69.30
N PRO A 769 38.13 -0.44 -68.93
CA PRO A 769 38.49 -0.67 -67.53
C PRO A 769 38.87 0.65 -66.83
N ASN A 770 38.10 1.05 -65.82
CA ASN A 770 38.29 2.29 -65.05
C ASN A 770 39.05 2.09 -63.73
N ALA A 771 39.58 0.89 -63.49
CA ALA A 771 40.43 0.52 -62.36
C ALA A 771 41.50 -0.47 -62.83
N LEU A 772 42.61 -0.58 -62.09
CA LEU A 772 43.78 -1.40 -62.47
C LEU A 772 43.42 -2.87 -62.79
N LEU A 773 42.38 -3.40 -62.16
CA LEU A 773 41.65 -4.58 -62.62
C LEU A 773 40.15 -4.26 -62.56
N ASN A 774 39.47 -4.24 -63.69
CA ASN A 774 38.02 -4.07 -63.79
C ASN A 774 37.38 -5.32 -64.38
N ILE A 775 36.59 -6.03 -63.57
CA ILE A 775 35.87 -7.25 -63.98
C ILE A 775 34.38 -6.91 -64.07
N LYS A 776 33.79 -7.15 -65.23
CA LYS A 776 32.38 -6.85 -65.50
C LYS A 776 31.69 -8.02 -66.19
N THR A 777 30.73 -8.62 -65.51
CA THR A 777 29.88 -9.70 -66.03
C THR A 777 28.75 -9.14 -66.92
N LEU A 778 28.31 -9.95 -67.90
CA LEU A 778 27.43 -9.51 -69.00
C LEU A 778 25.97 -10.00 -68.89
N THR A 779 25.60 -10.70 -67.82
CA THR A 779 24.24 -11.25 -67.60
C THR A 779 23.79 -10.97 -66.17
N LYS A 780 22.50 -10.70 -65.95
CA LYS A 780 21.91 -10.31 -64.65
C LYS A 780 21.22 -11.49 -63.93
N ASP A 781 21.82 -12.67 -63.96
CA ASP A 781 21.10 -13.91 -63.63
C ASP A 781 21.25 -14.32 -62.15
N GLY A 782 21.94 -13.51 -61.33
CA GLY A 782 22.05 -13.66 -59.86
C GLY A 782 22.83 -14.90 -59.38
N THR A 783 23.29 -15.72 -60.31
CA THR A 783 23.84 -17.05 -60.07
C THR A 783 25.33 -17.12 -60.36
N LYS A 784 25.84 -16.21 -61.21
CA LYS A 784 27.21 -16.23 -61.72
C LYS A 784 28.14 -15.42 -60.83
N THR A 785 29.30 -15.98 -60.53
CA THR A 785 30.32 -15.32 -59.72
C THR A 785 31.14 -14.36 -60.60
N SER A 786 31.21 -13.09 -60.20
CA SER A 786 31.96 -12.02 -60.88
C SER A 786 33.42 -11.91 -60.43
N LEU A 787 33.74 -12.37 -59.21
CA LEU A 787 35.13 -12.63 -58.76
C LEU A 787 35.11 -13.84 -57.83
N LEU A 788 35.91 -14.85 -58.14
CA LEU A 788 36.07 -16.06 -57.33
C LEU A 788 37.53 -16.23 -56.92
N VAL A 789 37.76 -16.59 -55.66
CA VAL A 789 39.03 -17.06 -55.11
C VAL A 789 38.75 -18.38 -54.41
N GLU A 790 39.37 -19.43 -54.92
CA GLU A 790 39.17 -20.83 -54.52
C GLU A 790 40.50 -21.46 -54.09
N ASN A 791 40.45 -22.52 -53.30
CA ASN A 791 41.52 -23.51 -53.20
C ASN A 791 41.05 -24.83 -53.82
N SER A 792 41.86 -25.89 -53.71
CA SER A 792 41.56 -27.22 -54.28
C SER A 792 40.22 -27.84 -53.84
N ASP A 793 39.66 -27.40 -52.71
CA ASP A 793 38.59 -28.10 -52.00
C ASP A 793 37.41 -27.18 -51.61
N SER A 794 37.52 -25.86 -51.79
CA SER A 794 36.54 -24.88 -51.31
C SER A 794 36.69 -23.47 -51.93
N ASN A 795 35.56 -22.76 -52.05
CA ASN A 795 35.54 -21.34 -52.40
C ASN A 795 35.81 -20.46 -51.17
N LEU A 796 36.93 -19.74 -51.18
CA LEU A 796 37.35 -18.89 -50.06
C LEU A 796 36.64 -17.53 -50.10
N PHE A 797 36.48 -16.94 -51.29
CA PHE A 797 35.84 -15.64 -51.48
C PHE A 797 35.12 -15.57 -52.84
N ALA A 798 33.85 -15.20 -52.85
CA ALA A 798 33.00 -15.16 -54.03
C ALA A 798 32.14 -13.88 -54.07
N ILE A 799 32.32 -13.01 -55.07
CA ILE A 799 31.43 -11.88 -55.34
C ILE A 799 30.48 -12.29 -56.47
N LYS A 800 29.16 -12.25 -56.26
CA LYS A 800 28.12 -12.52 -57.27
C LYS A 800 27.85 -11.32 -58.17
N ASP A 801 27.24 -11.57 -59.33
CA ASP A 801 26.76 -10.57 -60.30
C ASP A 801 25.63 -9.67 -59.75
N ASP A 802 24.89 -10.11 -58.72
CA ASP A 802 23.93 -9.29 -57.96
C ASP A 802 24.58 -8.41 -56.87
N GLY A 803 25.89 -8.51 -56.68
CA GLY A 803 26.67 -7.75 -55.69
C GLY A 803 26.72 -8.37 -54.29
N LYS A 804 26.21 -9.60 -54.09
CA LYS A 804 26.39 -10.34 -52.84
C LYS A 804 27.80 -10.92 -52.71
N VAL A 805 28.35 -10.88 -51.51
CA VAL A 805 29.70 -11.37 -51.20
C VAL A 805 29.61 -12.57 -50.26
N GLY A 806 30.13 -13.71 -50.70
CA GLY A 806 30.33 -14.91 -49.89
C GLY A 806 31.80 -15.03 -49.46
N ILE A 807 32.03 -15.37 -48.20
CA ILE A 807 33.34 -15.81 -47.69
C ILE A 807 33.15 -17.21 -47.12
N GLY A 808 33.83 -18.21 -47.69
CA GLY A 808 33.57 -19.63 -47.40
C GLY A 808 32.20 -20.17 -47.86
N ILE A 809 31.52 -19.48 -48.79
CA ILE A 809 30.17 -19.87 -49.25
C ILE A 809 29.87 -19.48 -50.70
N ASP A 810 29.33 -20.44 -51.46
CA ASP A 810 29.13 -20.40 -52.90
C ASP A 810 27.87 -19.64 -53.33
N SER A 811 26.88 -19.59 -52.43
CA SER A 811 25.55 -19.01 -52.63
C SER A 811 25.18 -18.12 -51.43
N PRO A 812 25.80 -16.93 -51.29
CA PRO A 812 25.41 -15.97 -50.26
C PRO A 812 23.96 -15.52 -50.48
N GLU A 813 23.09 -15.72 -49.49
CA GLU A 813 21.70 -15.26 -49.58
C GLU A 813 21.58 -13.73 -49.37
N GLN A 814 22.50 -13.15 -48.58
CA GLN A 814 22.55 -11.73 -48.22
C GLN A 814 23.75 -11.00 -48.85
N LYS A 815 23.78 -9.66 -48.77
CA LYS A 815 24.85 -8.81 -49.35
C LYS A 815 26.26 -9.18 -48.89
N LEU A 816 26.41 -9.66 -47.66
CA LEU A 816 27.63 -10.28 -47.15
C LEU A 816 27.22 -11.50 -46.32
N VAL A 817 27.79 -12.67 -46.63
CA VAL A 817 27.64 -13.89 -45.83
C VAL A 817 29.03 -14.48 -45.60
N ILE A 818 29.35 -14.77 -44.35
CA ILE A 818 30.63 -15.38 -43.95
C ILE A 818 30.28 -16.70 -43.26
N ASN A 819 30.67 -17.81 -43.87
CA ASN A 819 30.34 -19.16 -43.43
C ASN A 819 31.51 -19.77 -42.66
N ASN A 820 31.22 -20.41 -41.52
CA ASN A 820 32.18 -21.04 -40.59
C ASN A 820 33.35 -20.16 -40.08
N GLY A 821 33.43 -18.88 -40.46
CA GLY A 821 34.44 -17.93 -40.00
C GLY A 821 33.98 -17.10 -38.80
N LYS A 822 34.84 -16.95 -37.79
CA LYS A 822 34.63 -15.93 -36.74
C LYS A 822 34.87 -14.54 -37.34
N VAL A 823 33.80 -13.74 -37.48
CA VAL A 823 33.90 -12.35 -37.96
C VAL A 823 34.49 -11.47 -36.87
N GLY A 824 35.82 -11.38 -36.83
CA GLY A 824 36.54 -10.54 -35.89
C GLY A 824 36.38 -9.05 -36.23
N ILE A 825 35.71 -8.29 -35.36
CA ILE A 825 35.81 -6.83 -35.36
C ILE A 825 37.17 -6.49 -34.74
N GLY A 826 38.01 -5.77 -35.49
CA GLY A 826 39.42 -5.59 -35.16
C GLY A 826 39.65 -4.93 -33.81
N TYR A 827 40.20 -5.69 -32.85
CA TYR A 827 40.70 -5.19 -31.58
C TYR A 827 42.07 -4.55 -31.80
N ASN A 828 42.20 -3.25 -31.52
CA ASN A 828 43.46 -2.52 -31.63
C ASN A 828 43.97 -2.17 -30.23
N GLU A 829 45.02 -2.85 -29.77
CA GLU A 829 45.60 -2.67 -28.43
C GLU A 829 46.01 -1.22 -28.11
N ALA A 830 46.31 -0.41 -29.13
CA ALA A 830 46.71 0.98 -28.95
C ALA A 830 45.55 1.94 -28.62
N ASN A 831 44.28 1.57 -28.91
CA ASN A 831 43.10 2.42 -28.67
C ASN A 831 41.91 1.54 -28.28
N GLN A 832 41.46 1.63 -27.02
CA GLN A 832 40.49 0.72 -26.38
C GLN A 832 39.03 0.89 -26.84
N THR A 833 38.76 1.02 -28.14
CA THR A 833 37.41 1.06 -28.72
C THR A 833 37.33 0.26 -30.03
N ALA A 834 36.67 -0.90 -29.98
CA ALA A 834 36.24 -1.63 -31.16
C ALA A 834 34.77 -1.27 -31.46
N ALA A 835 34.53 -0.33 -32.37
CA ALA A 835 33.20 0.21 -32.66
C ALA A 835 32.51 -0.54 -33.82
N LEU A 836 31.40 -1.23 -33.54
CA LEU A 836 30.52 -1.80 -34.56
C LEU A 836 29.56 -0.71 -35.07
N ALA A 837 29.97 0.02 -36.11
CA ALA A 837 29.17 1.07 -36.71
C ALA A 837 28.03 0.50 -37.60
N ILE A 838 26.92 0.13 -36.98
CA ILE A 838 25.66 -0.17 -37.66
C ILE A 838 24.77 1.07 -37.61
N ARG A 839 24.15 1.40 -38.75
CA ARG A 839 23.38 2.65 -38.95
C ARG A 839 21.88 2.49 -38.67
N ASP A 840 21.42 1.25 -38.57
CA ASP A 840 20.04 0.83 -38.38
C ASP A 840 20.02 -0.20 -37.21
N ASN A 841 19.04 -1.11 -37.10
CA ASN A 841 18.96 -2.06 -35.95
C ASN A 841 20.00 -3.21 -36.02
N LEU A 842 20.59 -3.60 -34.89
CA LEU A 842 21.48 -4.77 -34.74
C LEU A 842 20.71 -5.99 -34.19
N GLY A 843 20.56 -7.03 -35.03
CA GLY A 843 20.04 -8.34 -34.63
C GLY A 843 21.16 -9.32 -34.27
N ILE A 844 21.05 -9.97 -33.11
CA ILE A 844 21.88 -11.11 -32.69
C ILE A 844 20.94 -12.30 -32.50
N GLY A 845 21.01 -13.28 -33.41
CA GLY A 845 20.09 -14.44 -33.42
C GLY A 845 18.74 -14.20 -34.09
N THR A 846 18.46 -12.96 -34.53
CA THR A 846 17.31 -12.57 -35.36
C THR A 846 17.78 -11.89 -36.65
N PHE A 847 17.00 -11.99 -37.72
CA PHE A 847 17.24 -11.30 -39.00
C PHE A 847 16.41 -10.02 -39.18
N ASP A 848 15.29 -9.91 -38.45
CA ASP A 848 14.36 -8.77 -38.50
C ASP A 848 14.27 -8.10 -37.11
N PRO A 849 15.37 -7.49 -36.59
CA PRO A 849 15.39 -6.90 -35.25
C PRO A 849 14.42 -5.72 -35.13
N SER A 850 13.52 -5.81 -34.16
CA SER A 850 12.49 -4.79 -33.86
C SER A 850 13.03 -3.59 -33.08
N ALA A 851 14.18 -3.74 -32.42
CA ALA A 851 14.85 -2.71 -31.62
C ALA A 851 16.31 -2.47 -32.08
N LEU A 852 16.89 -1.33 -31.70
CA LEU A 852 18.27 -0.93 -32.06
C LEU A 852 19.33 -1.99 -31.71
N LEU A 853 19.08 -2.76 -30.66
CA LEU A 853 19.77 -4.02 -30.37
C LEU A 853 18.71 -5.04 -29.95
N GLU A 854 18.57 -6.13 -30.70
CA GLU A 854 17.72 -7.28 -30.34
C GLU A 854 18.58 -8.54 -30.24
N ILE A 855 18.49 -9.24 -29.11
CA ILE A 855 19.21 -10.49 -28.85
C ILE A 855 18.20 -11.61 -28.66
N GLN A 856 17.99 -12.42 -29.70
CA GLN A 856 17.02 -13.51 -29.71
C GLN A 856 17.73 -14.85 -29.45
N ALA A 857 17.24 -15.58 -28.44
CA ALA A 857 17.74 -16.90 -28.09
C ALA A 857 17.43 -17.93 -29.19
N THR A 858 18.43 -18.34 -29.95
CA THR A 858 18.31 -19.31 -31.07
C THR A 858 18.12 -20.76 -30.61
N THR A 859 18.20 -21.04 -29.31
CA THR A 859 18.08 -22.40 -28.75
C THR A 859 17.03 -22.47 -27.65
N LYS A 860 16.24 -23.56 -27.62
CA LYS A 860 15.19 -23.79 -26.60
C LYS A 860 15.74 -24.22 -25.22
N ASN A 861 17.05 -24.18 -25.00
CA ASN A 861 17.64 -24.54 -23.72
C ASN A 861 17.51 -23.39 -22.72
N ALA A 862 16.58 -23.51 -21.78
CA ALA A 862 16.33 -22.55 -20.70
C ALA A 862 17.61 -22.13 -19.92
N ALA A 863 18.54 -23.07 -19.72
CA ALA A 863 19.76 -22.86 -18.95
C ALA A 863 20.89 -22.14 -19.72
N ALA A 864 20.77 -21.97 -21.04
CA ALA A 864 21.74 -21.23 -21.82
C ALA A 864 21.64 -19.71 -21.56
N ILE A 865 22.75 -19.00 -21.79
CA ILE A 865 22.87 -17.56 -21.55
C ILE A 865 22.65 -16.80 -22.87
N SER A 866 21.61 -15.97 -22.94
CA SER A 866 21.29 -15.09 -24.07
C SER A 866 22.29 -13.93 -24.18
N PHE A 867 22.65 -13.35 -23.03
CA PHE A 867 23.48 -12.15 -22.94
C PHE A 867 24.40 -12.23 -21.72
N LEU A 868 25.68 -11.89 -21.90
CA LEU A 868 26.71 -12.00 -20.88
C LEU A 868 27.67 -10.81 -20.91
N VAL A 869 27.80 -10.12 -19.78
CA VAL A 869 28.83 -9.13 -19.50
C VAL A 869 29.73 -9.70 -18.41
N GLN A 870 31.02 -9.86 -18.72
CA GLN A 870 32.03 -10.42 -17.82
C GLN A 870 33.36 -9.70 -17.99
N ASN A 871 34.19 -9.70 -16.94
CA ASN A 871 35.61 -9.37 -17.06
C ASN A 871 36.44 -10.68 -17.11
N SER A 872 37.77 -10.57 -16.97
CA SER A 872 38.70 -11.72 -16.97
C SER A 872 38.61 -12.63 -15.75
N GLU A 873 37.89 -12.24 -14.70
CA GLU A 873 37.89 -12.89 -13.38
C GLU A 873 36.50 -13.40 -12.97
N ARG A 874 35.43 -12.68 -13.36
CA ARG A 874 34.05 -12.99 -13.03
C ARG A 874 33.06 -12.42 -14.05
N SER A 875 31.87 -13.01 -14.07
CA SER A 875 30.73 -12.37 -14.71
C SER A 875 30.18 -11.22 -13.87
N LEU A 876 29.68 -10.19 -14.54
CA LEU A 876 29.14 -8.98 -13.96
C LEU A 876 27.62 -8.93 -14.12
N PHE A 877 27.12 -9.30 -15.30
CA PHE A 877 25.68 -9.36 -15.61
C PHE A 877 25.41 -10.48 -16.63
N ALA A 878 24.38 -11.29 -16.40
CA ALA A 878 23.98 -12.40 -17.27
C ALA A 878 22.45 -12.46 -17.40
N ILE A 879 21.94 -12.82 -18.58
CA ILE A 879 20.52 -13.13 -18.81
C ILE A 879 20.42 -14.51 -19.46
N LYS A 880 19.66 -15.42 -18.87
CA LYS A 880 19.35 -16.74 -19.43
C LYS A 880 18.22 -16.71 -20.48
N ASN A 881 18.12 -17.77 -21.29
CA ASN A 881 17.04 -17.97 -22.25
C ASN A 881 15.65 -18.07 -21.59
N ASP A 882 15.58 -18.43 -20.30
CA ASP A 882 14.34 -18.40 -19.49
C ASP A 882 13.98 -17.01 -18.91
N GLY A 883 14.81 -16.00 -19.17
CA GLY A 883 14.65 -14.64 -18.63
C GLY A 883 15.06 -14.47 -17.16
N ASN A 884 15.79 -15.42 -16.56
CA ASN A 884 16.43 -15.21 -15.26
C ASN A 884 17.68 -14.35 -15.41
N ILE A 885 17.79 -13.30 -14.58
CA ILE A 885 18.87 -12.32 -14.59
C ILE A 885 19.82 -12.60 -13.42
N GLY A 886 21.12 -12.61 -13.69
CA GLY A 886 22.18 -12.73 -12.69
C GLY A 886 23.09 -11.50 -12.70
N ILE A 887 23.35 -10.92 -11.54
CA ILE A 887 24.36 -9.87 -11.35
C ILE A 887 25.46 -10.47 -10.47
N GLY A 888 26.68 -10.61 -10.98
CA GLY A 888 27.72 -11.41 -10.32
C GLY A 888 27.49 -12.94 -10.34
N VAL A 889 26.44 -13.45 -10.99
CA VAL A 889 26.10 -14.88 -11.10
C VAL A 889 25.83 -15.26 -12.56
N VAL A 890 26.42 -16.36 -13.05
CA VAL A 890 26.15 -16.94 -14.39
C VAL A 890 24.99 -17.94 -14.44
N THR A 891 24.64 -18.51 -13.30
CA THR A 891 23.60 -19.55 -13.15
C THR A 891 22.41 -19.07 -12.28
N PRO A 892 21.75 -17.93 -12.58
CA PRO A 892 20.61 -17.47 -11.78
C PRO A 892 19.46 -18.48 -11.82
N GLU A 893 19.05 -19.00 -10.66
CA GLU A 893 17.93 -19.94 -10.50
C GLU A 893 16.59 -19.22 -10.29
N GLN A 894 16.63 -17.95 -9.88
CA GLN A 894 15.48 -17.06 -9.71
C GLN A 894 15.49 -15.95 -10.76
N LYS A 895 14.35 -15.24 -10.91
CA LYS A 895 14.18 -14.18 -11.92
C LYS A 895 15.21 -13.05 -11.82
N LEU A 896 15.67 -12.73 -10.61
CA LEU A 896 16.84 -11.89 -10.36
C LEU A 896 17.66 -12.51 -9.22
N VAL A 897 18.96 -12.70 -9.44
CA VAL A 897 19.94 -13.15 -8.44
C VAL A 897 21.12 -12.18 -8.45
N ILE A 898 21.60 -11.77 -7.28
CA ILE A 898 22.71 -10.83 -7.13
C ILE A 898 23.74 -11.43 -6.16
N ASN A 899 24.99 -11.62 -6.59
CA ASN A 899 26.05 -12.17 -5.74
C ASN A 899 26.77 -11.06 -4.97
N GLU A 900 26.97 -11.27 -3.66
CA GLU A 900 27.92 -10.54 -2.78
C GLU A 900 27.82 -8.99 -2.75
N GLY A 901 26.85 -8.38 -3.45
CA GLY A 901 26.69 -6.95 -3.59
C GLY A 901 25.51 -6.39 -2.78
N LYS A 902 25.71 -5.23 -2.14
CA LYS A 902 24.61 -4.46 -1.53
C LYS A 902 23.68 -3.92 -2.62
N VAL A 903 22.48 -4.49 -2.71
CA VAL A 903 21.45 -4.05 -3.67
C VAL A 903 20.92 -2.68 -3.25
N SER A 904 21.37 -1.63 -3.95
CA SER A 904 20.94 -0.25 -3.68
C SER A 904 19.75 0.09 -4.57
N ILE A 905 18.58 0.37 -3.96
CA ILE A 905 17.32 0.66 -4.66
C ILE A 905 16.81 2.04 -4.22
N GLY A 906 17.62 3.09 -4.49
CA GLY A 906 17.36 4.46 -4.03
C GLY A 906 18.11 5.51 -4.84
N TYR A 907 17.63 6.75 -4.79
CA TYR A 907 18.21 7.89 -5.50
C TYR A 907 19.53 8.33 -4.83
N ASN A 908 20.56 8.58 -5.63
CA ASN A 908 21.90 8.87 -5.13
C ASN A 908 22.16 10.38 -5.03
N ASP A 909 21.93 10.96 -3.86
CA ASP A 909 22.54 12.24 -3.46
C ASP A 909 23.49 12.00 -2.28
N SER A 910 24.59 12.75 -2.29
CA SER A 910 25.84 12.63 -1.53
C SER A 910 25.73 12.67 0.00
N THR A 911 24.52 12.83 0.56
CA THR A 911 24.30 13.11 1.99
C THR A 911 23.28 12.19 2.69
N GLN A 912 22.70 11.19 2.01
CA GLN A 912 21.69 10.31 2.61
C GLN A 912 22.02 8.82 2.50
N THR A 913 21.68 8.06 3.55
CA THR A 913 21.78 6.61 3.57
C THR A 913 20.70 5.98 2.68
N ALA A 914 21.04 4.87 2.01
CA ALA A 914 20.19 4.27 0.98
C ALA A 914 18.80 3.85 1.50
N ALA A 915 17.77 4.60 1.14
CA ALA A 915 16.37 4.25 1.33
C ALA A 915 15.85 3.39 0.17
N LEU A 916 14.97 2.42 0.48
CA LEU A 916 14.23 1.63 -0.51
C LEU A 916 13.11 2.49 -1.12
N ALA A 917 13.39 3.12 -2.26
CA ALA A 917 12.50 4.06 -2.93
C ALA A 917 11.39 3.37 -3.74
N ILE A 918 10.44 2.75 -3.04
CA ILE A 918 9.20 2.21 -3.62
C ILE A 918 8.11 3.28 -3.46
N GLN A 919 7.36 3.53 -4.55
CA GLN A 919 6.31 4.57 -4.59
C GLN A 919 4.98 4.14 -3.95
N ASP A 920 4.79 2.82 -3.80
CA ASP A 920 3.62 2.15 -3.24
C ASP A 920 4.01 1.27 -2.02
N ASN A 921 3.09 0.43 -1.56
CA ASN A 921 3.27 -0.50 -0.44
C ASN A 921 4.39 -1.54 -0.66
N VAL A 922 5.25 -1.75 0.33
CA VAL A 922 6.33 -2.75 0.33
C VAL A 922 5.84 -4.08 0.92
N GLY A 923 5.84 -5.15 0.13
CA GLY A 923 5.49 -6.50 0.57
C GLY A 923 6.71 -7.39 0.83
N ILE A 924 6.87 -7.88 2.05
CA ILE A 924 7.86 -8.90 2.41
C ILE A 924 7.11 -10.21 2.68
N GLY A 925 7.27 -11.20 1.79
CA GLY A 925 6.53 -12.48 1.85
C GLY A 925 5.04 -12.39 1.43
N THR A 926 4.56 -11.21 1.02
CA THR A 926 3.24 -11.01 0.40
C THR A 926 3.34 -10.35 -0.97
N THR A 927 2.55 -10.81 -1.93
CA THR A 927 2.36 -10.16 -3.24
C THR A 927 1.19 -9.18 -3.27
N LYS A 928 0.51 -9.00 -2.14
CA LYS A 928 -0.58 -8.04 -1.92
C LYS A 928 -0.40 -7.36 -0.57
N PRO A 929 0.52 -6.38 -0.46
CA PRO A 929 0.76 -5.66 0.78
C PRO A 929 -0.37 -4.66 1.09
N ASN A 930 -0.97 -4.78 2.28
CA ASN A 930 -2.15 -4.04 2.71
C ASN A 930 -1.78 -2.73 3.44
N ALA A 931 -0.50 -2.52 3.73
CA ALA A 931 0.07 -1.32 4.36
C ALA A 931 1.40 -0.97 3.68
N LEU A 932 1.90 0.25 3.93
CA LEU A 932 3.16 0.77 3.35
C LEU A 932 4.36 -0.16 3.57
N LEU A 933 4.35 -0.93 4.66
CA LEU A 933 5.18 -2.11 4.86
C LEU A 933 4.28 -3.23 5.41
N ASP A 934 4.10 -4.30 4.64
CA ASP A 934 3.34 -5.50 5.03
C ASP A 934 4.31 -6.70 5.02
N ILE A 935 4.59 -7.22 6.21
CA ILE A 935 5.49 -8.36 6.42
C ILE A 935 4.66 -9.58 6.79
N LYS A 936 4.71 -10.60 5.94
CA LYS A 936 3.89 -11.82 6.05
C LYS A 936 4.77 -13.05 5.90
N THR A 937 4.91 -13.83 6.97
CA THR A 937 5.64 -15.09 6.94
C THR A 937 4.92 -16.14 6.09
N ALA A 938 5.69 -17.06 5.50
CA ALA A 938 5.20 -18.05 4.53
C ALA A 938 4.85 -19.42 5.16
N THR A 939 5.22 -19.61 6.42
CA THR A 939 5.16 -20.86 7.18
C THR A 939 3.93 -20.90 8.09
N LYS A 940 3.39 -22.11 8.34
CA LYS A 940 2.15 -22.30 9.13
C LYS A 940 2.40 -22.54 10.62
N ASP A 941 3.67 -22.59 11.02
CA ASP A 941 4.07 -23.30 12.25
C ASP A 941 4.27 -22.39 13.47
N GLY A 942 4.18 -21.05 13.31
CA GLY A 942 3.96 -20.10 14.41
C GLY A 942 5.14 -19.94 15.39
N ILE A 943 6.36 -19.97 14.87
CA ILE A 943 7.61 -19.94 15.65
C ILE A 943 8.63 -18.92 15.07
N GLU A 944 8.47 -18.48 13.82
CA GLU A 944 9.49 -17.70 13.10
C GLU A 944 9.39 -16.19 13.34
N THR A 945 10.55 -15.52 13.27
CA THR A 945 10.64 -14.08 13.51
C THR A 945 10.21 -13.30 12.27
N SER A 946 9.11 -12.57 12.37
CA SER A 946 8.59 -11.70 11.31
C SER A 946 9.37 -10.39 11.18
N PHE A 947 9.82 -9.82 12.30
CA PHE A 947 10.62 -8.59 12.32
C PHE A 947 11.71 -8.68 13.40
N LEU A 948 12.95 -8.34 13.05
CA LEU A 948 14.11 -8.45 13.93
C LEU A 948 15.00 -7.23 13.82
N VAL A 949 15.10 -6.47 14.90
CA VAL A 949 16.18 -5.49 15.13
C VAL A 949 17.18 -6.15 16.05
N GLN A 950 18.44 -6.27 15.63
CA GLN A 950 19.50 -6.90 16.42
C GLN A 950 20.85 -6.19 16.21
N ASN A 951 21.65 -6.16 17.27
CA ASN A 951 23.10 -6.01 17.18
C ASN A 951 23.73 -7.40 16.95
N PRO A 952 25.02 -7.50 16.56
CA PRO A 952 25.67 -8.79 16.30
C PRO A 952 25.52 -9.83 17.41
N ASP A 953 25.46 -9.38 18.67
CA ASP A 953 25.46 -10.23 19.87
C ASP A 953 24.08 -10.37 20.55
N ARG A 954 23.07 -9.55 20.19
CA ARG A 954 21.75 -9.54 20.87
C ARG A 954 20.62 -8.97 20.02
N ALA A 955 19.45 -9.62 20.08
CA ALA A 955 18.19 -9.08 19.58
C ALA A 955 17.68 -7.91 20.45
N LEU A 956 17.43 -6.76 19.84
CA LEU A 956 16.92 -5.56 20.52
C LEU A 956 15.38 -5.51 20.47
N LEU A 957 14.79 -5.89 19.33
CA LEU A 957 13.35 -6.01 19.15
C LEU A 957 13.05 -7.20 18.23
N THR A 958 12.26 -8.14 18.73
CA THR A 958 11.76 -9.32 18.01
C THR A 958 10.25 -9.22 17.92
N VAL A 959 9.67 -9.40 16.73
CA VAL A 959 8.23 -9.66 16.54
C VAL A 959 8.08 -10.99 15.83
N LYS A 960 7.35 -11.92 16.44
CA LYS A 960 7.07 -13.25 15.89
C LYS A 960 5.81 -13.27 15.01
N ASP A 961 5.75 -14.28 14.14
CA ASP A 961 4.56 -14.70 13.38
C ASP A 961 3.35 -15.03 14.28
N ASP A 962 3.58 -15.48 15.51
CA ASP A 962 2.55 -15.71 16.55
C ASP A 962 2.12 -14.44 17.30
N GLY A 963 2.64 -13.27 16.94
CA GLY A 963 2.27 -11.96 17.49
C GLY A 963 2.94 -11.59 18.81
N LYS A 964 3.94 -12.35 19.25
CA LYS A 964 4.73 -12.04 20.44
C LYS A 964 5.83 -11.02 20.13
N VAL A 965 5.88 -9.96 20.94
CA VAL A 965 6.90 -8.91 20.90
C VAL A 965 7.89 -9.12 22.03
N GLY A 966 9.17 -9.25 21.70
CA GLY A 966 10.29 -9.34 22.64
C GLY A 966 11.16 -8.10 22.56
N ILE A 967 11.27 -7.33 23.64
CA ILE A 967 12.22 -6.21 23.74
C ILE A 967 13.45 -6.73 24.51
N GLY A 968 14.62 -6.69 23.88
CA GLY A 968 15.84 -7.35 24.35
C GLY A 968 15.87 -8.88 24.19
N ILE A 969 14.73 -9.50 23.85
CA ILE A 969 14.52 -10.95 23.87
C ILE A 969 14.36 -11.50 22.44
N SER A 970 15.17 -12.49 22.06
CA SER A 970 15.10 -13.19 20.77
C SER A 970 13.98 -14.23 20.66
N GLN A 971 13.46 -14.72 21.79
CA GLN A 971 12.46 -15.79 21.85
C GLN A 971 11.37 -15.49 22.89
N PRO A 972 10.53 -14.45 22.68
CA PRO A 972 9.43 -14.13 23.57
C PRO A 972 8.43 -15.28 23.67
N LYS A 973 7.90 -15.46 24.88
CA LYS A 973 6.93 -16.46 25.33
C LYS A 973 5.59 -15.78 25.65
N ALA A 974 5.61 -14.56 26.17
CA ALA A 974 4.44 -13.69 26.36
C ALA A 974 4.16 -12.81 25.12
N LYS A 975 2.94 -12.24 25.02
CA LYS A 975 2.54 -11.30 23.95
C LYS A 975 3.45 -10.06 23.88
N LEU A 976 3.86 -9.56 25.04
CA LEU A 976 4.92 -8.57 25.20
C LEU A 976 5.81 -9.10 26.34
N GLU A 977 7.10 -9.25 26.06
CA GLU A 977 8.11 -9.67 27.04
C GLU A 977 9.28 -8.69 26.92
N ILE A 978 9.71 -8.12 28.04
CA ILE A 978 10.77 -7.11 28.09
C ILE A 978 11.84 -7.62 29.05
N GLU A 979 13.06 -7.82 28.54
CA GLU A 979 14.21 -8.15 29.38
C GLU A 979 14.82 -6.87 29.94
N GLY A 980 14.96 -6.82 31.27
CA GLY A 980 15.59 -5.68 31.95
C GLY A 980 17.02 -5.45 31.47
N VAL A 981 17.45 -4.19 31.51
CA VAL A 981 18.84 -3.80 31.22
C VAL A 981 19.76 -4.43 32.27
N VAL A 982 20.97 -4.86 31.91
CA VAL A 982 21.97 -5.32 32.90
C VAL A 982 22.62 -4.10 33.57
N PRO A 983 22.82 -4.08 34.90
CA PRO A 983 23.52 -2.98 35.57
C PRO A 983 24.88 -2.70 34.92
N THR A 984 25.06 -1.47 34.45
CA THR A 984 26.23 -1.02 33.70
C THR A 984 27.07 -0.10 34.58
N PHE A 985 28.41 -0.19 34.52
CA PHE A 985 29.27 0.75 35.27
C PHE A 985 29.16 2.16 34.68
N GLY A 986 28.95 3.15 35.54
CA GLY A 986 29.03 4.56 35.15
C GLY A 986 30.48 4.99 34.92
N THR A 987 30.68 6.05 34.15
CA THR A 987 31.99 6.68 34.00
C THR A 987 32.36 7.49 35.25
N GLY A 988 33.64 7.54 35.58
CA GLY A 988 34.12 8.28 36.75
C GLY A 988 33.75 7.67 38.11
N GLN A 989 33.60 8.52 39.12
CA GLN A 989 33.24 8.18 40.49
C GLN A 989 32.21 9.18 41.05
N ILE A 990 31.48 8.80 42.10
CA ILE A 990 30.47 9.65 42.76
C ILE A 990 30.66 9.75 44.27
N LYS A 991 30.10 10.80 44.88
CA LYS A 991 30.04 11.02 46.33
C LYS A 991 28.79 11.81 46.75
N SER A 992 28.43 11.72 48.03
CA SER A 992 27.27 12.39 48.66
C SER A 992 27.68 13.18 49.91
N ASP A 993 26.79 14.06 50.39
CA ASP A 993 27.02 14.96 51.54
C ASP A 993 25.79 15.05 52.47
N ARG A 994 25.14 13.91 52.74
CA ARG A 994 23.83 13.78 53.43
C ARG A 994 22.62 14.43 52.77
N ALA A 995 22.81 15.25 51.75
CA ALA A 995 21.71 15.66 50.90
C ALA A 995 21.31 14.54 49.92
N ASN A 996 20.17 14.70 49.27
CA ASN A 996 19.78 13.94 48.09
C ASN A 996 20.65 14.28 46.84
N LYS A 997 21.76 15.02 46.98
CA LYS A 997 22.59 15.47 45.86
C LYS A 997 23.86 14.62 45.74
N ILE A 998 24.21 14.28 44.51
CA ILE A 998 25.37 13.47 44.16
C ILE A 998 26.32 14.29 43.31
N THR A 999 27.57 14.38 43.76
CA THR A 999 28.66 15.02 42.99
C THR A 999 29.47 13.96 42.28
N GLY A 1000 29.60 14.10 40.97
CA GLY A 1000 30.45 13.29 40.11
C GLY A 1000 31.90 13.77 40.05
N ILE A 1001 32.79 12.84 39.71
CA ILE A 1001 34.22 13.05 39.51
C ILE A 1001 34.57 12.34 38.19
N GLN A 1002 34.76 13.11 37.11
CA GLN A 1002 34.99 12.59 35.75
C GLN A 1002 33.83 11.73 35.19
N THR A 1003 32.60 12.02 35.64
CA THR A 1003 31.34 11.40 35.19
C THR A 1003 30.81 12.04 33.91
N LYS A 1004 29.75 11.48 33.33
CA LYS A 1004 29.07 11.99 32.14
C LYS A 1004 27.55 11.84 32.22
N PHE A 1005 26.96 12.32 33.32
CA PHE A 1005 25.56 12.04 33.65
C PHE A 1005 24.55 12.40 32.55
N GLN A 1006 24.74 13.48 31.77
CA GLN A 1006 23.82 13.86 30.67
C GLN A 1006 24.00 13.02 29.40
N GLN A 1007 25.08 12.24 29.30
CA GLN A 1007 25.37 11.34 28.18
C GLN A 1007 25.10 9.87 28.52
N GLU A 1008 25.15 9.49 29.81
CA GLU A 1008 25.06 8.10 30.26
C GLU A 1008 23.81 7.78 31.11
N LEU A 1009 23.13 8.77 31.70
CA LEU A 1009 21.99 8.58 32.61
C LEU A 1009 20.72 9.32 32.14
N HIS A 1010 19.57 8.79 32.54
CA HIS A 1010 18.26 9.42 32.39
C HIS A 1010 17.55 9.56 33.74
N ILE A 1011 16.65 10.55 33.86
CA ILE A 1011 15.78 10.67 35.04
C ILE A 1011 14.88 9.43 35.13
N GLY A 1012 14.84 8.79 36.30
CA GLY A 1012 14.20 7.49 36.51
C GLY A 1012 15.14 6.28 36.44
N ASP A 1013 16.37 6.42 35.95
CA ASP A 1013 17.39 5.37 36.08
C ASP A 1013 17.76 5.16 37.57
N THR A 1014 18.14 3.94 37.91
CA THR A 1014 18.57 3.56 39.27
C THR A 1014 20.10 3.45 39.31
N ILE A 1015 20.77 4.33 40.05
CA ILE A 1015 22.18 4.17 40.39
C ILE A 1015 22.32 3.26 41.63
N THR A 1016 23.38 2.45 41.71
CA THR A 1016 23.64 1.55 42.83
C THR A 1016 25.12 1.56 43.21
N VAL A 1017 25.37 1.73 44.51
CA VAL A 1017 26.68 1.60 45.16
C VAL A 1017 26.49 0.70 46.38
N ASP A 1018 27.37 -0.28 46.61
CA ASP A 1018 27.37 -1.13 47.81
C ASP A 1018 25.97 -1.60 48.26
N THR A 1019 25.18 -2.11 47.30
CA THR A 1019 23.80 -2.58 47.46
C THR A 1019 22.74 -1.54 47.85
N GLN A 1020 23.10 -0.25 47.87
CA GLN A 1020 22.18 0.86 48.03
C GLN A 1020 21.68 1.36 46.64
N PRO A 1021 20.50 0.95 46.15
CA PRO A 1021 19.90 1.55 44.96
C PRO A 1021 19.32 2.93 45.29
N ARG A 1022 19.44 3.89 44.37
CA ARG A 1022 18.81 5.21 44.40
C ARG A 1022 18.33 5.59 43.01
N ILE A 1023 17.13 6.16 42.90
CA ILE A 1023 16.60 6.62 41.60
C ILE A 1023 16.99 8.08 41.37
N ILE A 1024 17.45 8.39 40.17
CA ILE A 1024 17.76 9.75 39.72
C ILE A 1024 16.47 10.55 39.58
N THR A 1025 16.39 11.69 40.27
CA THR A 1025 15.23 12.59 40.28
C THR A 1025 15.45 13.84 39.43
N ASN A 1026 16.68 14.32 39.32
CA ASN A 1026 17.11 15.35 38.37
C ASN A 1026 18.56 15.10 37.94
N ILE A 1027 18.93 15.54 36.73
CA ILE A 1027 20.33 15.65 36.30
C ILE A 1027 20.58 17.14 36.02
N ASP A 1028 21.45 17.76 36.81
CA ASP A 1028 21.75 19.19 36.68
C ASP A 1028 22.78 19.41 35.56
N ASP A 1029 23.87 18.63 35.59
CA ASP A 1029 24.96 18.63 34.60
C ASP A 1029 25.70 17.27 34.62
N ASP A 1030 26.70 17.08 33.75
CA ASP A 1030 27.49 15.83 33.63
C ASP A 1030 28.19 15.37 34.94
N ASN A 1031 28.31 16.24 35.94
CA ASN A 1031 28.94 15.99 37.25
C ASN A 1031 28.01 16.29 38.44
N SER A 1032 26.72 16.57 38.21
CA SER A 1032 25.77 16.88 39.29
C SER A 1032 24.40 16.29 39.02
N LEU A 1033 23.91 15.44 39.91
CA LEU A 1033 22.55 14.89 39.87
C LEU A 1033 21.90 14.89 41.26
N THR A 1034 20.57 14.76 41.28
CA THR A 1034 19.78 14.58 42.49
C THR A 1034 19.12 13.20 42.47
N VAL A 1035 18.99 12.56 43.64
CA VAL A 1035 18.34 11.26 43.84
C VAL A 1035 17.09 11.36 44.72
N ASN A 1036 16.35 10.25 44.84
CA ASN A 1036 15.12 10.17 45.62
C ASN A 1036 15.36 10.14 47.15
N VAL A 1037 16.49 9.56 47.60
CA VAL A 1037 16.89 9.47 49.01
C VAL A 1037 18.41 9.60 49.10
N ALA A 1038 18.95 10.25 50.14
CA ALA A 1038 20.39 10.27 50.42
C ALA A 1038 20.97 8.85 50.59
N PHE A 1039 22.28 8.69 50.42
CA PHE A 1039 22.97 7.43 50.78
C PHE A 1039 23.14 7.35 52.31
N ASP A 1040 22.87 6.18 52.89
CA ASP A 1040 23.05 5.91 54.33
C ASP A 1040 23.66 4.50 54.52
N PRO A 1041 24.92 4.39 54.97
CA PRO A 1041 25.86 5.49 55.23
C PRO A 1041 26.21 6.29 53.95
N ASP A 1042 26.69 7.51 54.16
CA ASP A 1042 27.23 8.41 53.12
C ASP A 1042 28.28 7.73 52.24
N LEU A 1043 28.35 8.15 50.97
CA LEU A 1043 29.41 7.72 50.05
C LEU A 1043 30.77 8.35 50.41
N PRO A 1044 31.90 7.65 50.20
CA PRO A 1044 33.24 8.18 50.49
C PRO A 1044 33.55 9.52 49.81
N SER A 1045 34.14 10.46 50.56
CA SER A 1045 34.40 11.84 50.10
C SER A 1045 35.45 11.96 48.99
N ASP A 1046 36.31 10.94 48.86
CA ASP A 1046 37.30 10.71 47.82
C ASP A 1046 36.71 10.08 46.54
N GLY A 1047 35.48 9.58 46.60
CA GLY A 1047 34.71 9.07 45.47
C GLY A 1047 34.68 7.55 45.37
N THR A 1048 33.53 6.99 44.98
CA THR A 1048 33.34 5.55 44.77
C THR A 1048 32.74 5.26 43.39
N THR A 1049 32.97 4.06 42.86
CA THR A 1049 32.38 3.63 41.58
C THR A 1049 30.91 3.27 41.77
N PHE A 1050 30.10 3.48 40.72
CA PHE A 1050 28.68 3.15 40.72
C PHE A 1050 28.30 2.31 39.50
N THR A 1051 27.23 1.54 39.63
CA THR A 1051 26.49 1.02 38.49
C THR A 1051 25.21 1.83 38.29
N TYR A 1052 24.70 1.87 37.07
CA TYR A 1052 23.38 2.41 36.74
C TYR A 1052 22.57 1.42 35.91
N GLN A 1053 21.25 1.56 35.98
CA GLN A 1053 20.32 0.64 35.34
C GLN A 1053 18.99 1.35 35.04
N SER A 1054 18.56 1.35 33.78
CA SER A 1054 17.25 1.90 33.40
C SER A 1054 16.08 1.01 33.85
N PRO A 1055 14.89 1.59 34.08
CA PRO A 1055 13.69 0.81 34.40
C PRO A 1055 13.32 -0.16 33.27
N ILE A 1056 12.62 -1.26 33.62
CA ILE A 1056 12.11 -2.24 32.65
C ILE A 1056 11.02 -1.60 31.77
N LEU A 1057 10.22 -0.69 32.35
CA LEU A 1057 9.20 0.06 31.65
C LEU A 1057 9.11 1.47 32.24
N ASN A 1058 9.06 2.48 31.37
CA ASN A 1058 8.67 3.84 31.72
C ASN A 1058 7.62 4.31 30.71
N LEU A 1059 6.41 4.60 31.19
CA LEU A 1059 5.32 5.15 30.38
C LEU A 1059 5.23 6.66 30.65
N LEU A 1060 5.50 7.43 29.61
CA LEU A 1060 5.41 8.90 29.62
C LEU A 1060 4.07 9.34 29.02
N ASP A 1061 3.61 10.52 29.41
CA ASP A 1061 2.57 11.25 28.66
C ASP A 1061 3.15 12.02 27.46
N SER A 1062 2.28 12.75 26.76
CA SER A 1062 2.61 13.52 25.56
C SER A 1062 3.49 14.76 25.81
N VAL A 1063 3.79 15.10 27.07
CA VAL A 1063 4.77 16.14 27.43
C VAL A 1063 6.02 15.55 28.11
N GLY A 1064 6.15 14.22 28.15
CA GLY A 1064 7.33 13.52 28.66
C GLY A 1064 7.34 13.29 30.17
N LYS A 1065 6.25 13.55 30.90
CA LYS A 1065 6.17 13.23 32.34
C LYS A 1065 5.87 11.74 32.54
N THR A 1066 6.61 11.09 33.43
CA THR A 1066 6.33 9.73 33.91
C THR A 1066 4.92 9.61 34.49
N GLN A 1067 4.15 8.66 33.97
CA GLN A 1067 2.82 8.27 34.44
C GLN A 1067 2.82 6.89 35.12
N MET A 1068 3.67 5.97 34.65
CA MET A 1068 3.92 4.68 35.28
C MET A 1068 5.36 4.21 35.03
N ILE A 1069 6.04 3.72 36.07
CA ILE A 1069 7.41 3.20 36.01
C ILE A 1069 7.52 1.85 36.71
N VAL A 1070 8.32 0.94 36.14
CA VAL A 1070 8.62 -0.40 36.69
C VAL A 1070 10.13 -0.56 36.78
N THR A 1071 10.66 -0.60 38.01
CA THR A 1071 12.10 -0.77 38.24
C THR A 1071 12.54 -2.22 38.04
N ASN A 1072 13.85 -2.44 37.84
CA ASN A 1072 14.38 -3.80 37.78
C ASN A 1072 14.28 -4.58 39.11
N GLY A 1073 14.01 -3.90 40.23
CA GLY A 1073 13.63 -4.53 41.50
C GLY A 1073 12.18 -5.04 41.53
N GLY A 1074 11.40 -4.83 40.47
CA GLY A 1074 9.97 -5.14 40.43
C GLY A 1074 9.10 -4.23 41.31
N ASN A 1075 9.59 -3.03 41.65
CA ASN A 1075 8.74 -2.00 42.27
C ASN A 1075 8.01 -1.27 41.15
N VAL A 1076 6.68 -1.15 41.28
CA VAL A 1076 5.81 -0.41 40.36
C VAL A 1076 5.44 0.93 41.00
N SER A 1077 5.43 2.01 40.24
CA SER A 1077 4.91 3.29 40.70
C SER A 1077 4.10 4.00 39.64
N ILE A 1078 3.01 4.65 40.07
CA ILE A 1078 1.96 5.21 39.22
C ILE A 1078 1.62 6.61 39.71
N GLY A 1079 1.46 7.57 38.79
CA GLY A 1079 1.20 9.00 39.07
C GLY A 1079 2.44 9.79 39.52
N ASN A 1080 3.30 9.16 40.33
CA ASN A 1080 4.58 9.73 40.78
C ASN A 1080 5.71 9.49 39.76
N THR A 1081 6.65 10.42 39.68
CA THR A 1081 7.86 10.30 38.85
C THR A 1081 8.90 9.35 39.45
N PHE A 1082 8.85 9.07 40.76
CA PHE A 1082 9.92 8.40 41.48
C PHE A 1082 9.42 7.12 42.19
N PRO A 1083 10.04 5.96 41.91
CA PRO A 1083 9.71 4.73 42.62
C PRO A 1083 10.04 4.80 44.10
N ASN A 1084 9.09 4.45 44.95
CA ASN A 1084 9.36 4.20 46.36
C ASN A 1084 10.12 2.87 46.49
N THR A 1085 11.30 2.88 47.12
CA THR A 1085 12.12 1.69 47.34
C THR A 1085 11.47 0.72 48.34
N ASN A 1086 10.68 1.26 49.27
CA ASN A 1086 10.16 0.55 50.45
C ASN A 1086 8.79 -0.10 50.18
N ALA A 1087 8.17 0.17 49.03
CA ALA A 1087 6.88 -0.37 48.62
C ALA A 1087 6.96 -1.04 47.23
N LYS A 1088 6.37 -2.23 47.07
CA LYS A 1088 6.31 -2.92 45.76
C LYS A 1088 5.31 -2.30 44.79
N LEU A 1089 4.29 -1.61 45.31
CA LEU A 1089 3.41 -0.73 44.57
C LEU A 1089 3.32 0.59 45.34
N PHE A 1090 3.60 1.70 44.67
CA PHE A 1090 3.43 3.05 45.20
C PHE A 1090 2.54 3.86 44.26
N LEU A 1091 1.52 4.51 44.80
CA LEU A 1091 0.49 5.19 44.03
C LEU A 1091 0.34 6.62 44.55
N ASP A 1092 0.40 7.57 43.62
CA ASP A 1092 0.10 8.98 43.85
C ASP A 1092 -1.38 9.21 43.49
N GLY A 1093 -2.27 8.99 44.46
CA GLY A 1093 -3.73 9.05 44.29
C GLY A 1093 -4.51 7.84 44.83
N ASP A 1094 -5.78 7.75 44.45
CA ASP A 1094 -6.75 6.80 45.02
C ASP A 1094 -6.61 5.35 44.53
N LEU A 1095 -6.46 4.40 45.46
CA LEU A 1095 -6.53 2.96 45.17
C LEU A 1095 -7.96 2.41 45.33
N ARG A 1096 -8.75 2.42 44.25
CA ARG A 1096 -10.08 1.80 44.23
C ARG A 1096 -10.02 0.27 44.06
N VAL A 1097 -10.13 -0.47 45.16
CA VAL A 1097 -10.18 -1.95 45.14
C VAL A 1097 -11.62 -2.45 45.00
N ASN A 1098 -12.03 -2.79 43.77
CA ASN A 1098 -13.31 -3.48 43.50
C ASN A 1098 -13.25 -4.97 43.92
N GLY A 1099 -13.08 -5.26 45.21
CA GLY A 1099 -12.88 -6.61 45.73
C GLY A 1099 -12.58 -6.65 47.23
N LYS A 1100 -11.49 -7.31 47.63
CA LYS A 1100 -10.93 -7.22 48.99
C LYS A 1100 -9.42 -7.03 48.92
N LEU A 1101 -8.91 -6.04 49.64
CA LEU A 1101 -7.50 -5.99 50.03
C LEU A 1101 -7.26 -7.12 51.06
N LEU A 1102 -6.31 -8.02 50.78
CA LEU A 1102 -6.00 -9.16 51.63
C LEU A 1102 -4.62 -8.98 52.27
N GLN A 1103 -4.57 -8.81 53.59
CA GLN A 1103 -3.33 -8.81 54.35
C GLN A 1103 -2.99 -10.24 54.79
N ASN A 1104 -1.79 -10.72 54.47
CA ASN A 1104 -1.33 -12.03 54.91
C ASN A 1104 -1.13 -12.04 56.43
N SER A 1105 -1.79 -12.96 57.14
CA SER A 1105 -1.75 -13.06 58.61
C SER A 1105 -1.75 -14.50 59.12
N SER A 1106 -0.86 -15.34 58.59
CA SER A 1106 -0.53 -16.64 59.21
C SER A 1106 0.42 -16.46 60.41
N ARG A 1107 0.45 -17.44 61.32
CA ARG A 1107 1.50 -17.56 62.34
C ARG A 1107 2.86 -17.93 61.73
N GLU A 1108 2.87 -18.55 60.56
CA GLU A 1108 4.11 -18.90 59.83
C GLU A 1108 4.80 -17.66 59.25
N LEU A 1109 4.10 -16.52 59.22
CA LEU A 1109 4.58 -15.23 58.71
C LEU A 1109 4.74 -14.19 59.82
N LYS A 1110 4.66 -14.58 61.10
CA LYS A 1110 4.64 -13.69 62.27
C LYS A 1110 5.40 -14.29 63.45
N GLU A 1111 6.48 -13.64 63.84
CA GLU A 1111 7.23 -13.93 65.08
C GLU A 1111 6.78 -13.02 66.24
N ASN A 1112 7.37 -13.22 67.43
CA ASN A 1112 7.19 -12.37 68.62
C ASN A 1112 5.73 -12.10 69.06
N ILE A 1113 4.81 -13.03 68.76
CA ILE A 1113 3.36 -12.87 68.96
C ILE A 1113 2.98 -12.89 70.46
N THR A 1114 2.79 -11.72 71.05
CA THR A 1114 2.22 -11.52 72.41
C THR A 1114 0.69 -11.30 72.36
N LYS A 1115 0.06 -11.01 73.51
CA LYS A 1115 -1.34 -10.59 73.61
C LYS A 1115 -1.40 -9.13 74.04
N LEU A 1116 -2.07 -8.28 73.25
CA LEU A 1116 -2.39 -6.90 73.63
C LEU A 1116 -3.16 -6.86 74.95
N SER A 1117 -2.67 -6.07 75.91
CA SER A 1117 -3.24 -6.00 77.26
C SER A 1117 -4.43 -5.04 77.35
N SER A 1118 -5.23 -5.14 78.42
CA SER A 1118 -6.40 -4.28 78.64
C SER A 1118 -6.05 -2.82 78.92
N GLN A 1119 -4.94 -2.59 79.63
CA GLN A 1119 -4.46 -1.26 79.97
C GLN A 1119 -3.92 -0.56 78.72
N GLU A 1120 -2.96 -1.17 78.05
CA GLU A 1120 -2.33 -0.73 76.80
C GLU A 1120 -3.35 -0.42 75.69
N ALA A 1121 -4.37 -1.27 75.50
CA ALA A 1121 -5.43 -1.01 74.53
C ALA A 1121 -6.31 0.20 74.90
N LEU A 1122 -6.56 0.42 76.19
CA LEU A 1122 -7.36 1.56 76.67
C LEU A 1122 -6.55 2.87 76.66
N GLU A 1123 -5.26 2.82 77.02
CA GLU A 1123 -4.33 3.95 76.93
C GLU A 1123 -4.10 4.38 75.48
N THR A 1124 -3.94 3.41 74.55
CA THR A 1124 -3.86 3.68 73.11
C THR A 1124 -5.18 4.26 72.57
N LEU A 1125 -6.34 3.74 73.00
CA LEU A 1125 -7.63 4.28 72.57
C LEU A 1125 -7.89 5.69 73.11
N ASN A 1126 -7.49 5.98 74.35
CA ASN A 1126 -7.66 7.30 74.98
C ASN A 1126 -6.69 8.37 74.41
N SER A 1127 -5.68 7.96 73.64
CA SER A 1127 -4.73 8.86 72.96
C SER A 1127 -4.99 8.99 71.45
N LEU A 1128 -6.06 8.40 70.92
CA LEU A 1128 -6.52 8.63 69.55
C LEU A 1128 -7.42 9.87 69.48
N GLU A 1129 -6.85 11.02 69.09
CA GLU A 1129 -7.62 12.25 68.83
C GLU A 1129 -8.01 12.37 67.34
N PRO A 1130 -9.30 12.24 66.97
CA PRO A 1130 -9.74 12.31 65.57
C PRO A 1130 -9.90 13.76 65.11
N VAL A 1131 -9.23 14.12 64.01
CA VAL A 1131 -9.20 15.48 63.45
C VAL A 1131 -9.93 15.59 62.11
N LYS A 1132 -10.19 16.83 61.69
CA LYS A 1132 -10.63 17.19 60.33
C LYS A 1132 -9.47 17.80 59.56
N PHE A 1133 -9.27 17.39 58.31
CA PHE A 1133 -8.16 17.88 57.49
C PHE A 1133 -8.49 17.89 55.99
N THR A 1134 -7.65 18.56 55.21
CA THR A 1134 -7.65 18.58 53.74
C THR A 1134 -6.23 18.28 53.27
N TYR A 1135 -6.06 17.42 52.27
CA TYR A 1135 -4.72 17.14 51.72
C TYR A 1135 -4.16 18.39 51.01
N LYS A 1136 -2.88 18.69 51.21
CA LYS A 1136 -2.21 19.92 50.72
C LYS A 1136 -2.21 20.04 49.20
N ASP A 1137 -2.06 18.91 48.52
CA ASP A 1137 -1.87 18.81 47.07
C ASP A 1137 -3.08 18.15 46.36
N SER A 1138 -4.22 18.03 47.04
CA SER A 1138 -5.45 17.49 46.42
C SER A 1138 -6.10 18.54 45.51
N PRO A 1139 -6.53 18.17 44.28
CA PRO A 1139 -7.33 19.04 43.42
C PRO A 1139 -8.78 19.19 43.90
N ASP A 1140 -9.24 18.34 44.82
CA ASP A 1140 -10.52 18.43 45.54
C ASP A 1140 -10.25 18.84 47.01
N PRO A 1141 -10.63 20.05 47.45
CA PRO A 1141 -10.37 20.55 48.81
C PRO A 1141 -11.38 20.04 49.86
N LYS A 1142 -12.08 18.94 49.56
CA LYS A 1142 -13.00 18.23 50.46
C LYS A 1142 -12.41 17.95 51.85
N ILE A 1143 -13.22 18.16 52.88
CA ILE A 1143 -12.83 17.89 54.27
C ILE A 1143 -12.91 16.38 54.56
N HIS A 1144 -11.78 15.81 54.94
CA HIS A 1144 -11.64 14.44 55.43
C HIS A 1144 -11.71 14.40 56.97
N VAL A 1145 -11.94 13.21 57.52
CA VAL A 1145 -11.88 12.92 58.96
C VAL A 1145 -10.95 11.73 59.17
N GLY A 1146 -10.05 11.80 60.15
CA GLY A 1146 -9.09 10.74 60.43
C GLY A 1146 -8.12 11.13 61.53
N PHE A 1147 -6.88 10.66 61.43
CA PHE A 1147 -5.82 10.87 62.40
C PHE A 1147 -4.56 11.40 61.71
N ILE A 1148 -3.78 12.24 62.38
CA ILE A 1148 -2.42 12.60 61.95
C ILE A 1148 -1.46 11.54 62.49
N SER A 1149 -0.53 11.07 61.67
CA SER A 1149 0.42 10.02 62.04
C SER A 1149 1.37 10.44 63.17
N GLU A 1150 1.73 11.71 63.21
CA GLU A 1150 2.64 12.30 64.19
C GLU A 1150 1.99 12.54 65.57
N ASP A 1151 0.65 12.57 65.64
CA ASP A 1151 -0.13 12.82 66.86
C ASP A 1151 -0.69 11.53 67.51
N VAL A 1152 -0.55 10.37 66.86
CA VAL A 1152 -1.02 9.07 67.39
C VAL A 1152 0.12 8.18 67.91
N PRO A 1153 -0.14 7.22 68.81
CA PRO A 1153 0.91 6.35 69.35
C PRO A 1153 1.62 5.50 68.29
N ASN A 1154 2.94 5.35 68.41
CA ASN A 1154 3.80 4.54 67.53
C ASN A 1154 3.36 3.07 67.33
N LEU A 1155 2.44 2.55 68.15
CA LEU A 1155 1.81 1.24 67.97
C LEU A 1155 0.89 1.17 66.74
N LEU A 1156 0.50 2.33 66.21
CA LEU A 1156 -0.48 2.47 65.12
C LEU A 1156 0.10 3.12 63.86
N THR A 1157 1.37 3.53 63.86
CA THR A 1157 2.02 4.25 62.75
C THR A 1157 2.88 3.33 61.87
N SER A 1158 3.23 3.81 60.68
CA SER A 1158 4.41 3.33 59.94
C SER A 1158 5.70 3.69 60.68
N SER A 1159 6.79 2.96 60.43
CA SER A 1159 8.10 3.21 61.08
C SER A 1159 8.76 4.54 60.69
N ASP A 1160 8.22 5.26 59.71
CA ASP A 1160 8.59 6.62 59.32
C ASP A 1160 7.64 7.71 59.89
N ASN A 1161 6.61 7.33 60.64
CA ASN A 1161 5.54 8.19 61.16
C ASN A 1161 4.85 9.08 60.08
N THR A 1162 4.74 8.59 58.84
CA THR A 1162 3.99 9.26 57.75
C THR A 1162 2.62 8.66 57.43
N SER A 1163 2.27 7.53 58.07
CA SER A 1163 1.05 6.77 57.79
C SER A 1163 0.51 6.11 59.05
N VAL A 1164 -0.80 5.82 59.07
CA VAL A 1164 -1.51 5.17 60.19
C VAL A 1164 -2.16 3.87 59.70
N SER A 1165 -2.07 2.79 60.48
CA SER A 1165 -2.60 1.47 60.15
C SER A 1165 -4.07 1.30 60.57
N PRO A 1166 -5.03 1.15 59.64
CA PRO A 1166 -6.43 0.92 59.99
C PRO A 1166 -6.68 -0.43 60.64
N VAL A 1167 -5.81 -1.42 60.38
CA VAL A 1167 -5.93 -2.78 60.92
C VAL A 1167 -5.54 -2.82 62.40
N ASP A 1168 -4.49 -2.09 62.78
CA ASP A 1168 -4.02 -2.07 64.16
C ASP A 1168 -4.94 -1.20 65.05
N ILE A 1169 -5.52 -0.12 64.50
CA ILE A 1169 -6.66 0.58 65.13
C ILE A 1169 -7.81 -0.39 65.36
N ALA A 1170 -8.20 -1.19 64.36
CA ALA A 1170 -9.27 -2.17 64.51
C ALA A 1170 -8.95 -3.27 65.55
N ALA A 1171 -7.67 -3.65 65.70
CA ALA A 1171 -7.23 -4.59 66.73
C ALA A 1171 -7.34 -4.01 68.15
N VAL A 1172 -6.90 -2.75 68.35
CA VAL A 1172 -7.03 -2.01 69.62
C VAL A 1172 -8.52 -1.83 69.99
N LEU A 1173 -9.34 -1.35 69.06
CA LEU A 1173 -10.80 -1.24 69.24
C LEU A 1173 -11.44 -2.59 69.58
N THR A 1174 -11.06 -3.66 68.90
CA THR A 1174 -11.56 -5.02 69.18
C THR A 1174 -11.23 -5.48 70.60
N LYS A 1175 -10.08 -5.08 71.17
CA LYS A 1175 -9.70 -5.38 72.55
C LYS A 1175 -10.50 -4.52 73.54
N ALA A 1176 -10.57 -3.21 73.32
CA ALA A 1176 -11.33 -2.29 74.17
C ALA A 1176 -12.82 -2.66 74.26
N VAL A 1177 -13.48 -2.94 73.13
CA VAL A 1177 -14.90 -3.33 73.08
C VAL A 1177 -15.17 -4.67 73.79
N LYS A 1178 -14.26 -5.65 73.68
CA LYS A 1178 -14.37 -6.92 74.41
C LYS A 1178 -14.32 -6.72 75.93
N ASP A 1179 -13.43 -5.86 76.39
CA ASP A 1179 -13.29 -5.56 77.82
C ASP A 1179 -14.47 -4.72 78.34
N GLN A 1180 -14.95 -3.76 77.55
CA GLN A 1180 -16.19 -3.01 77.83
C GLN A 1180 -17.40 -3.95 77.97
N GLN A 1181 -17.52 -4.97 77.11
CA GLN A 1181 -18.60 -5.96 77.18
C GLN A 1181 -18.50 -6.86 78.44
N VAL A 1182 -17.30 -7.11 78.96
CA VAL A 1182 -17.10 -7.77 80.27
C VAL A 1182 -17.59 -6.86 81.39
N THR A 1183 -17.20 -5.59 81.40
CA THR A 1183 -17.68 -4.60 82.40
C THR A 1183 -19.19 -4.42 82.36
N ILE A 1184 -19.81 -4.34 81.19
CA ILE A 1184 -21.27 -4.31 81.04
C ILE A 1184 -21.92 -5.57 81.63
N SER A 1185 -21.36 -6.76 81.36
CA SER A 1185 -21.88 -8.02 81.93
C SER A 1185 -21.80 -8.05 83.46
N LEU A 1186 -20.72 -7.52 84.04
CA LEU A 1186 -20.55 -7.39 85.50
C LEU A 1186 -21.55 -6.37 86.10
N LEU A 1187 -21.75 -5.22 85.46
CA LEU A 1187 -22.74 -4.22 85.88
C LEU A 1187 -24.18 -4.77 85.81
N VAL A 1188 -24.53 -5.51 84.75
CA VAL A 1188 -25.84 -6.19 84.63
C VAL A 1188 -26.02 -7.26 85.71
N HIS A 1189 -24.96 -7.96 86.11
CA HIS A 1189 -25.02 -8.91 87.23
C HIS A 1189 -25.26 -8.20 88.57
N ALA A 1190 -24.54 -7.13 88.85
CA ALA A 1190 -24.72 -6.31 90.06
C ALA A 1190 -26.13 -5.69 90.13
N LEU A 1191 -26.66 -5.16 89.01
CA LEU A 1191 -28.01 -4.62 88.92
C LEU A 1191 -29.09 -5.68 89.21
N LYS A 1192 -28.92 -6.92 88.75
CA LYS A 1192 -29.85 -8.02 89.06
C LYS A 1192 -29.84 -8.39 90.55
N GLU A 1193 -28.67 -8.42 91.18
CA GLU A 1193 -28.59 -8.69 92.63
C GLU A 1193 -29.15 -7.51 93.45
N HIS A 1194 -28.94 -6.26 93.02
CA HIS A 1194 -29.60 -5.09 93.62
C HIS A 1194 -31.13 -5.15 93.47
N GLN A 1195 -31.67 -5.51 92.30
CA GLN A 1195 -33.12 -5.71 92.10
C GLN A 1195 -33.67 -6.79 93.05
N LYS A 1196 -32.95 -7.90 93.22
CA LYS A 1196 -33.30 -8.99 94.17
C LYS A 1196 -33.29 -8.53 95.63
N GLN A 1197 -32.32 -7.71 96.02
CA GLN A 1197 -32.27 -7.07 97.35
C GLN A 1197 -33.44 -6.09 97.55
N ILE A 1198 -33.74 -5.25 96.55
CA ILE A 1198 -34.88 -4.32 96.59
C ILE A 1198 -36.21 -5.07 96.73
N SER A 1199 -36.44 -6.12 95.92
CA SER A 1199 -37.65 -6.96 96.04
C SER A 1199 -37.77 -7.60 97.42
N THR A 1200 -36.65 -8.02 98.02
CA THR A 1200 -36.60 -8.55 99.39
C THR A 1200 -36.91 -7.49 100.45
N LEU A 1201 -36.55 -6.22 100.21
CA LEU A 1201 -36.93 -5.10 101.08
C LEU A 1201 -38.42 -4.75 100.93
N VAL A 1202 -38.95 -4.68 99.71
CA VAL A 1202 -40.36 -4.37 99.44
C VAL A 1202 -41.28 -5.36 100.14
N GLU A 1203 -40.99 -6.67 100.06
CA GLU A 1203 -41.81 -7.67 100.74
C GLU A 1203 -41.69 -7.59 102.28
N LYS A 1204 -40.52 -7.21 102.82
CA LYS A 1204 -40.37 -6.92 104.26
C LYS A 1204 -41.16 -5.69 104.70
N VAL A 1205 -41.21 -4.63 103.88
CA VAL A 1205 -42.04 -3.45 104.13
C VAL A 1205 -43.51 -3.83 104.13
N ARG A 1206 -43.96 -4.58 103.11
CA ARG A 1206 -45.34 -5.08 103.02
C ARG A 1206 -45.79 -5.90 104.24
N VAL A 1207 -44.90 -6.76 104.76
CA VAL A 1207 -45.15 -7.57 105.97
C VAL A 1207 -45.17 -6.73 107.26
N LEU A 1208 -44.51 -5.56 107.28
CA LEU A 1208 -44.58 -4.59 108.36
C LEU A 1208 -45.84 -3.71 108.27
N GLU A 1209 -46.22 -3.29 107.07
CA GLU A 1209 -47.46 -2.55 106.80
C GLU A 1209 -48.70 -3.38 107.15
N SER A 1210 -48.69 -4.70 106.92
CA SER A 1210 -49.76 -5.62 107.32
C SER A 1210 -49.78 -5.97 108.83
N ARG A 1211 -49.06 -5.20 109.67
CA ARG A 1211 -48.96 -5.39 111.13
C ARG A 1211 -49.25 -4.12 111.95
N ASN A 1212 -49.63 -3.04 111.28
CA ASN A 1212 -50.25 -1.84 111.88
C ASN A 1212 -51.74 -1.77 111.50
#